data_AF-A0A9D3MXT4-F1
#
_entry.id   AF-A0A9D3MXT4-F1
#
_cell.length_a   1.000
_cell.length_b   1.000
_cell.length_c   1.000
_cell.angle_alpha   90.00
_cell.angle_beta   90.00
_cell.angle_gamma   90.00
#
_symmetry.space_group_name_H-M   'P 1'
#
loop_
_entity.id
_entity.type
_entity.pdbx_description
1 polymer ?
#
loop_
_entity_poly.entity_id
_entity_poly.type
_entity_poly.pdbx_seq_one_letter_code
_entity_poly.pdbx_strand_id
1 'polypeptide(L)'
;MTYDRTSTIPDYQKASSAPLWDDGMVRERLAHYQQAAEKARSELAALQAKHQSIQAQLQDVLSRLASRDAAVQELREELEGYKESGARQASLVGTLRERLQDAEQDAGGLASSKSRLDAALQELANENRELKRRVLELESQSQEYLSGWNKTKREASDTKRTYQAFVSKLATSLAVDLGGRKDPLEYILSQVDALCERSEGQRGKIHTLEESIQALEVECRASRETVMRLVAEVSRERGVASTRAKEVESLRQELNSTLLAKRNEEKENQSLQDRLHASQRALAATKQELDRMERRSLELDGHLAGTQIKAQSLQAREQAFREELATLLGGKLATAPPTEEDLWEQLKEMCSREKSSRAALLEMQAKASQMSEKLAEQEQLHQVALQRSLLAEQHGRELGARLRGLEVELLSGEVLQDGLRHNRQHHERFLEQLSEKMKLGGVTADLGFDMRLEAILSRAEQLVKQEGAALVETRTLAHSLQRKMKAQKERLESKELHTDLLRRKVAQLEEEKRARSALAVERDDAHLAARKLQKKTERLQKELESLRHSNTELKAQLADTHGLKIKVMEQKQTITEQNKSLGELEKGKESAEKKLTTAKAEFQTKVLRAIEDQQQAQILLESHSNELRTLRQTLAELSKTERQLANFRKVVSEMLGLDASMLAIPDYEIIKRLEWLLHPYHHHYHPHHHASDAPSAYPPQQHHQKDPTAESATMENDPNTALKALPAPSEASP
;
A
#
# COMPACT_ATOMS: atom_id res chain seq x y z
N MET A 1 -58.75 -115.59 8.32
CA MET A 1 -59.37 -116.62 7.46
C MET A 1 -58.94 -117.97 8.06
N THR A 2 -59.78 -118.70 8.82
CA THR A 2 -60.84 -119.66 8.39
C THR A 2 -60.25 -120.94 7.76
N TYR A 3 -60.62 -122.20 8.04
CA TYR A 3 -61.86 -122.84 8.56
C TYR A 3 -61.59 -124.30 9.09
N ASP A 4 -62.45 -124.85 9.98
CA ASP A 4 -62.90 -126.28 10.15
C ASP A 4 -61.88 -127.48 10.27
N ARG A 5 -62.13 -128.70 10.82
CA ARG A 5 -63.35 -129.40 11.33
C ARG A 5 -63.05 -130.69 12.16
N THR A 6 -63.93 -131.06 13.13
CA THR A 6 -64.38 -132.43 13.59
C THR A 6 -63.39 -133.61 13.85
N SER A 7 -63.69 -134.72 14.56
CA SER A 7 -64.65 -135.21 15.59
C SER A 7 -64.55 -136.76 15.59
N THR A 8 -64.93 -137.53 16.65
CA THR A 8 -65.81 -138.74 16.52
C THR A 8 -66.17 -139.50 17.81
N ILE A 9 -67.27 -140.27 17.72
CA ILE A 9 -67.97 -141.06 18.76
C ILE A 9 -68.38 -142.43 18.16
N PRO A 10 -68.05 -143.56 18.81
CA PRO A 10 -69.04 -144.60 19.14
C PRO A 10 -68.84 -145.07 20.63
N ASP A 11 -69.36 -146.17 21.19
CA ASP A 11 -70.04 -147.37 20.62
C ASP A 11 -71.16 -147.92 21.56
N TYR A 12 -71.70 -149.12 21.27
CA TYR A 12 -73.13 -149.42 21.36
C TYR A 12 -73.49 -150.88 21.77
N GLN A 13 -74.71 -151.06 22.31
CA GLN A 13 -75.49 -152.33 22.35
C GLN A 13 -74.98 -153.47 23.27
N LYS A 14 -75.72 -154.52 23.72
CA LYS A 14 -77.07 -155.17 23.52
C LYS A 14 -77.51 -155.76 24.91
N ALA A 15 -78.78 -155.84 25.35
CA ALA A 15 -79.97 -156.62 24.94
C ALA A 15 -80.02 -158.14 25.32
N SER A 16 -81.10 -158.58 26.00
CA SER A 16 -81.78 -159.91 26.01
C SER A 16 -82.19 -160.46 27.41
N SER A 17 -83.11 -161.44 27.44
CA SER A 17 -83.89 -161.96 28.58
C SER A 17 -83.46 -163.35 29.13
N ALA A 18 -83.94 -163.69 30.35
CA ALA A 18 -83.89 -164.97 31.12
C ALA A 18 -83.68 -166.30 30.32
N PRO A 19 -83.06 -167.39 30.87
CA PRO A 19 -83.34 -167.94 32.23
C PRO A 19 -82.26 -168.80 32.99
N LEU A 20 -82.52 -169.02 34.30
CA LEU A 20 -82.28 -170.18 35.21
C LEU A 20 -81.05 -171.17 35.15
N TRP A 21 -80.39 -171.27 36.32
CA TRP A 21 -79.73 -172.42 37.03
C TRP A 21 -78.27 -172.90 36.78
N ASP A 22 -77.52 -172.83 37.90
CA ASP A 22 -76.37 -173.60 38.44
C ASP A 22 -74.92 -173.42 37.92
N ASP A 23 -74.02 -172.99 38.84
CA ASP A 23 -72.87 -172.10 38.51
C ASP A 23 -71.60 -172.27 39.40
N GLY A 24 -71.20 -173.51 39.70
CA GLY A 24 -70.01 -173.77 40.53
C GLY A 24 -68.67 -173.61 39.79
N MET A 25 -68.54 -174.22 38.60
CA MET A 25 -67.25 -174.69 38.09
C MET A 25 -66.61 -173.82 36.99
N VAL A 26 -67.32 -172.83 36.45
CA VAL A 26 -66.85 -172.05 35.29
C VAL A 26 -65.68 -171.10 35.65
N ARG A 27 -65.50 -170.81 36.95
CA ARG A 27 -64.57 -169.80 37.48
C ARG A 27 -63.08 -170.05 37.18
N GLU A 28 -62.60 -171.30 37.21
CA GLU A 28 -61.16 -171.57 37.01
C GLU A 28 -60.71 -171.43 35.55
N ARG A 29 -61.53 -171.84 34.58
CA ARG A 29 -61.21 -171.65 33.15
C ARG A 29 -61.18 -170.18 32.74
N LEU A 30 -62.01 -169.35 33.38
CA LEU A 30 -61.96 -167.90 33.21
C LEU A 30 -60.60 -167.31 33.63
N ALA A 31 -60.01 -167.80 34.73
CA ALA A 31 -58.76 -167.25 35.27
C ALA A 31 -57.56 -167.37 34.30
N HIS A 32 -57.38 -168.51 33.63
CA HIS A 32 -56.24 -168.68 32.70
C HIS A 32 -56.40 -167.84 31.41
N TYR A 33 -57.63 -167.68 30.90
CA TYR A 33 -57.88 -166.79 29.77
C TYR A 33 -57.78 -165.31 30.16
N GLN A 34 -58.18 -164.94 31.38
CA GLN A 34 -57.92 -163.62 31.95
C GLN A 34 -56.41 -163.34 32.02
N GLN A 35 -55.61 -164.27 32.55
CA GLN A 35 -54.16 -164.09 32.68
C GLN A 35 -53.46 -163.97 31.31
N ALA A 36 -53.91 -164.70 30.28
CA ALA A 36 -53.39 -164.56 28.92
C ALA A 36 -53.82 -163.23 28.26
N ALA A 37 -55.06 -162.79 28.48
CA ALA A 37 -55.55 -161.49 28.02
C ALA A 37 -54.89 -160.32 28.77
N GLU A 38 -54.54 -160.48 30.05
CA GLU A 38 -53.77 -159.53 30.86
C GLU A 38 -52.30 -159.49 30.42
N LYS A 39 -51.72 -160.62 30.02
CA LYS A 39 -50.41 -160.65 29.36
C LYS A 39 -50.44 -159.91 28.03
N ALA A 40 -51.44 -160.17 27.17
CA ALA A 40 -51.60 -159.45 25.91
C ALA A 40 -51.90 -157.94 26.12
N ARG A 41 -52.68 -157.57 27.15
CA ARG A 41 -52.96 -156.17 27.52
C ARG A 41 -51.72 -155.48 28.10
N SER A 42 -50.89 -156.15 28.90
CA SER A 42 -49.64 -155.60 29.42
C SER A 42 -48.55 -155.51 28.34
N GLU A 43 -48.51 -156.45 27.39
CA GLU A 43 -47.67 -156.35 26.18
C GLU A 43 -48.15 -155.22 25.26
N LEU A 44 -49.46 -155.05 25.05
CA LEU A 44 -50.03 -153.92 24.30
C LEU A 44 -49.75 -152.58 25.00
N ALA A 45 -49.93 -152.51 26.32
CA ALA A 45 -49.62 -151.32 27.11
C ALA A 45 -48.12 -151.02 27.11
N ALA A 46 -47.25 -152.04 27.14
CA ALA A 46 -45.80 -151.87 27.00
C ALA A 46 -45.41 -151.42 25.59
N LEU A 47 -46.12 -151.88 24.55
CA LEU A 47 -45.93 -151.40 23.17
C LEU A 47 -46.47 -149.98 22.98
N GLN A 48 -47.59 -149.61 23.60
CA GLN A 48 -48.10 -148.24 23.61
C GLN A 48 -47.21 -147.30 24.40
N ALA A 49 -46.71 -147.70 25.56
CA ALA A 49 -45.72 -146.95 26.34
C ALA A 49 -44.40 -146.81 25.58
N LYS A 50 -43.94 -147.84 24.85
CA LYS A 50 -42.82 -147.74 23.92
C LYS A 50 -43.12 -146.80 22.75
N HIS A 51 -44.32 -146.85 22.16
CA HIS A 51 -44.71 -145.96 21.07
C HIS A 51 -44.74 -144.49 21.55
N GLN A 52 -45.37 -144.21 22.69
CA GLN A 52 -45.38 -142.89 23.32
C GLN A 52 -43.97 -142.43 23.72
N SER A 53 -43.13 -143.33 24.23
CA SER A 53 -41.72 -143.04 24.55
C SER A 53 -40.91 -142.71 23.29
N ILE A 54 -41.07 -143.47 22.21
CA ILE A 54 -40.44 -143.21 20.91
C ILE A 54 -40.99 -141.92 20.28
N GLN A 55 -42.29 -141.63 20.43
CA GLN A 55 -42.93 -140.43 19.92
C GLN A 55 -42.50 -139.17 20.70
N ALA A 56 -42.33 -139.28 22.02
CA ALA A 56 -41.72 -138.24 22.85
C ALA A 56 -40.23 -138.06 22.53
N GLN A 57 -39.48 -139.14 22.31
CA GLN A 57 -38.10 -139.07 21.82
C GLN A 57 -38.03 -138.44 20.42
N LEU A 58 -38.99 -138.70 19.54
CA LEU A 58 -39.06 -138.05 18.23
C LEU A 58 -39.34 -136.55 18.36
N GLN A 59 -40.23 -136.14 19.27
CA GLN A 59 -40.47 -134.72 19.58
C GLN A 59 -39.26 -134.04 20.27
N ASP A 60 -38.55 -134.72 21.17
CA ASP A 60 -37.29 -134.25 21.73
C ASP A 60 -36.23 -134.09 20.63
N VAL A 61 -36.05 -135.10 19.77
CA VAL A 61 -35.14 -135.03 18.62
C VAL A 61 -35.54 -133.92 17.65
N LEU A 62 -36.83 -133.70 17.36
CA LEU A 62 -37.30 -132.64 16.48
C LEU A 62 -37.14 -131.24 17.09
N SER A 63 -37.39 -131.06 18.39
CA SER A 63 -37.15 -129.77 19.08
C SER A 63 -35.66 -129.48 19.26
N ARG A 64 -34.85 -130.51 19.48
CA ARG A 64 -33.38 -130.44 19.44
C ARG A 64 -32.85 -130.19 18.03
N LEU A 65 -33.49 -130.73 16.99
CA LEU A 65 -33.16 -130.40 15.61
C LEU A 65 -33.49 -128.93 15.34
N ALA A 66 -34.70 -128.48 15.64
CA ALA A 66 -35.14 -127.10 15.44
C ALA A 66 -34.28 -126.08 16.20
N SER A 67 -33.87 -126.36 17.45
CA SER A 67 -32.95 -125.50 18.20
C SER A 67 -31.51 -125.56 17.68
N ARG A 68 -31.08 -126.68 17.10
CA ARG A 68 -29.78 -126.77 16.40
C ARG A 68 -29.82 -126.04 15.06
N ASP A 69 -30.93 -126.11 14.32
CA ASP A 69 -31.15 -125.37 13.09
C ASP A 69 -31.21 -123.85 13.36
N ALA A 70 -31.86 -123.42 14.44
CA ALA A 70 -31.85 -122.04 14.89
C ALA A 70 -30.42 -121.56 15.24
N ALA A 71 -29.68 -122.31 16.05
CA ALA A 71 -28.28 -121.99 16.36
C ALA A 71 -27.37 -122.00 15.11
N VAL A 72 -27.67 -122.85 14.11
CA VAL A 72 -26.99 -122.86 12.82
C VAL A 72 -27.38 -121.66 11.95
N GLN A 73 -28.58 -121.10 12.08
CA GLN A 73 -28.95 -119.84 11.44
C GLN A 73 -28.26 -118.65 12.12
N GLU A 74 -28.27 -118.56 13.45
CA GLU A 74 -27.54 -117.52 14.20
C GLU A 74 -26.04 -117.53 13.86
N LEU A 75 -25.38 -118.70 13.88
CA LEU A 75 -23.98 -118.83 13.48
C LEU A 75 -23.74 -118.51 11.99
N ARG A 76 -24.74 -118.65 11.10
CA ARG A 76 -24.63 -118.20 9.71
C ARG A 76 -24.74 -116.68 9.63
N GLU A 77 -25.65 -116.05 10.35
CA GLU A 77 -25.80 -114.60 10.38
C GLU A 77 -24.56 -113.92 10.99
N GLU A 78 -24.00 -114.46 12.08
CA GLU A 78 -22.71 -114.02 12.63
C GLU A 78 -21.58 -114.19 11.60
N LEU A 79 -21.52 -115.33 10.91
CA LEU A 79 -20.49 -115.61 9.90
C LEU A 79 -20.63 -114.74 8.65
N GLU A 80 -21.83 -114.38 8.22
CA GLU A 80 -22.05 -113.33 7.20
C GLU A 80 -21.69 -111.93 7.73
N GLY A 81 -21.98 -111.61 9.00
CA GLY A 81 -21.51 -110.37 9.63
C GLY A 81 -19.98 -110.25 9.71
N TYR A 82 -19.29 -111.36 9.98
CA TYR A 82 -17.83 -111.46 9.92
C TYR A 82 -17.29 -111.40 8.48
N LYS A 83 -17.99 -111.97 7.50
CA LYS A 83 -17.65 -111.78 6.07
C LYS A 83 -17.85 -110.35 5.61
N GLU A 84 -18.94 -109.68 5.98
CA GLU A 84 -19.22 -108.30 5.62
C GLU A 84 -18.22 -107.33 6.25
N SER A 85 -17.94 -107.48 7.55
CA SER A 85 -16.93 -106.68 8.23
C SER A 85 -15.53 -106.95 7.67
N GLY A 86 -15.21 -108.22 7.38
CA GLY A 86 -13.99 -108.62 6.67
C GLY A 86 -13.90 -108.02 5.26
N ALA A 87 -14.98 -107.97 4.50
CA ALA A 87 -15.04 -107.38 3.16
C ALA A 87 -14.91 -105.84 3.20
N ARG A 88 -15.53 -105.18 4.18
CA ARG A 88 -15.36 -103.72 4.41
C ARG A 88 -13.93 -103.39 4.82
N GLN A 89 -13.32 -104.19 5.70
CA GLN A 89 -11.90 -104.05 6.06
C GLN A 89 -10.98 -104.35 4.87
N ALA A 90 -11.25 -105.38 4.07
CA ALA A 90 -10.49 -105.69 2.86
C ALA A 90 -10.60 -104.57 1.81
N SER A 91 -11.78 -103.96 1.64
CA SER A 91 -12.00 -102.81 0.75
C SER A 91 -11.27 -101.55 1.24
N LEU A 92 -11.29 -101.28 2.55
CA LEU A 92 -10.52 -100.18 3.14
C LEU A 92 -9.01 -100.41 3.02
N VAL A 93 -8.53 -101.64 3.24
CA VAL A 93 -7.13 -102.01 3.02
C VAL A 93 -6.76 -101.95 1.53
N GLY A 94 -7.69 -102.27 0.62
CA GLY A 94 -7.52 -102.10 -0.82
C GLY A 94 -7.30 -100.64 -1.21
N THR A 95 -8.25 -99.77 -0.86
CA THR A 95 -8.17 -98.32 -1.14
C THR A 95 -6.99 -97.63 -0.46
N LEU A 96 -6.57 -98.08 0.74
CA LEU A 96 -5.34 -97.61 1.37
C LEU A 96 -4.08 -98.10 0.65
N ARG A 97 -4.05 -99.34 0.13
CA ARG A 97 -2.93 -99.86 -0.68
C ARG A 97 -2.83 -99.17 -2.03
N GLU A 98 -3.95 -98.93 -2.72
CA GLU A 98 -3.99 -98.16 -3.98
C GLU A 98 -3.41 -96.77 -3.76
N ARG A 99 -3.87 -96.03 -2.75
CA ARG A 99 -3.32 -94.70 -2.42
C ARG A 99 -1.84 -94.71 -2.02
N LEU A 100 -1.35 -95.81 -1.43
CA LEU A 100 0.07 -95.97 -1.10
C LEU A 100 0.88 -96.25 -2.37
N GLN A 101 0.37 -97.10 -3.26
CA GLN A 101 0.96 -97.40 -4.56
C GLN A 101 0.98 -96.19 -5.50
N ASP A 102 -0.07 -95.36 -5.50
CA ASP A 102 -0.10 -94.09 -6.24
C ASP A 102 0.98 -93.14 -5.71
N ALA A 103 1.09 -92.98 -4.38
CA ALA A 103 2.13 -92.14 -3.76
C ALA A 103 3.56 -92.68 -4.00
N GLU A 104 3.74 -94.00 -4.04
CA GLU A 104 5.01 -94.64 -4.41
C GLU A 104 5.34 -94.46 -5.90
N GLN A 105 4.35 -94.51 -6.79
CA GLN A 105 4.53 -94.21 -8.22
C GLN A 105 4.87 -92.74 -8.46
N ASP A 106 4.20 -91.81 -7.78
CA ASP A 106 4.52 -90.38 -7.84
C ASP A 106 5.93 -90.10 -7.30
N ALA A 107 6.31 -90.71 -6.17
CA ALA A 107 7.66 -90.62 -5.62
C ALA A 107 8.71 -91.20 -6.58
N GLY A 108 8.43 -92.34 -7.23
CA GLY A 108 9.29 -92.95 -8.24
C GLY A 108 9.40 -92.10 -9.52
N GLY A 109 8.30 -91.47 -9.95
CA GLY A 109 8.25 -90.52 -11.05
C GLY A 109 9.06 -89.27 -10.79
N LEU A 110 8.98 -88.72 -9.57
CA LEU A 110 9.77 -87.59 -9.09
C LEU A 110 11.26 -87.94 -8.92
N ALA A 111 11.60 -89.13 -8.43
CA ALA A 111 12.98 -89.61 -8.39
C ALA A 111 13.56 -89.76 -9.82
N SER A 112 12.77 -90.27 -10.76
CA SER A 112 13.15 -90.46 -12.16
C SER A 112 13.21 -89.16 -12.95
N SER A 113 12.40 -88.15 -12.62
CA SER A 113 12.52 -86.80 -13.21
C SER A 113 13.73 -86.07 -12.65
N LYS A 114 13.95 -86.14 -11.33
CA LYS A 114 15.15 -85.60 -10.67
C LYS A 114 16.44 -86.20 -11.25
N SER A 115 16.54 -87.53 -11.35
CA SER A 115 17.73 -88.19 -11.92
C SER A 115 18.03 -87.76 -13.36
N ARG A 116 17.00 -87.51 -14.19
CA ARG A 116 17.17 -86.97 -15.55
C ARG A 116 17.63 -85.52 -15.55
N LEU A 117 17.13 -84.68 -14.64
CA LEU A 117 17.58 -83.30 -14.48
C LEU A 117 19.03 -83.24 -13.97
N ASP A 118 19.39 -84.06 -12.99
CA ASP A 118 20.76 -84.16 -12.47
C ASP A 118 21.75 -84.61 -13.57
N ALA A 119 21.37 -85.56 -14.42
CA ALA A 119 22.17 -85.99 -15.57
C ALA A 119 22.36 -84.86 -16.61
N ALA A 120 21.27 -84.17 -17.00
CA ALA A 120 21.34 -83.05 -17.94
C ALA A 120 22.17 -81.87 -17.39
N LEU A 121 22.10 -81.59 -16.08
CA LEU A 121 22.97 -80.61 -15.42
C LEU A 121 24.44 -81.02 -15.47
N GLN A 122 24.75 -82.32 -15.37
CA GLN A 122 26.13 -82.81 -15.44
C GLN A 122 26.70 -82.78 -16.86
N GLU A 123 25.89 -83.04 -17.90
CA GLU A 123 26.25 -82.84 -19.31
C GLU A 123 26.53 -81.36 -19.61
N LEU A 124 25.60 -80.46 -19.26
CA LEU A 124 25.79 -79.01 -19.41
C LEU A 124 27.03 -78.50 -18.63
N ALA A 125 27.32 -79.06 -17.46
CA ALA A 125 28.54 -78.73 -16.71
C ALA A 125 29.82 -79.20 -17.42
N ASN A 126 29.79 -80.29 -18.18
CA ASN A 126 30.92 -80.77 -18.96
C ASN A 126 31.13 -79.93 -20.22
N GLU A 127 30.07 -79.61 -20.96
CA GLU A 127 30.13 -78.69 -22.11
C GLU A 127 30.68 -77.32 -21.68
N ASN A 128 30.24 -76.80 -20.52
CA ASN A 128 30.74 -75.54 -19.97
C ASN A 128 32.26 -75.59 -19.63
N ARG A 129 32.80 -76.75 -19.22
CA ARG A 129 34.26 -76.96 -19.03
C ARG A 129 35.01 -77.01 -20.36
N GLU A 130 34.44 -77.63 -21.39
CA GLU A 130 35.03 -77.69 -22.74
C GLU A 130 35.07 -76.30 -23.39
N LEU A 131 33.95 -75.56 -23.33
CA LEU A 131 33.88 -74.18 -23.80
C LEU A 131 34.91 -73.28 -23.09
N LYS A 132 35.11 -73.45 -21.77
CA LYS A 132 36.17 -72.74 -21.02
C LYS A 132 37.58 -73.06 -21.52
N ARG A 133 37.90 -74.34 -21.81
CA ARG A 133 39.19 -74.70 -22.43
C ARG A 133 39.36 -74.02 -23.80
N ARG A 134 38.31 -74.05 -24.64
CA ARG A 134 38.36 -73.45 -25.97
C ARG A 134 38.50 -71.92 -25.94
N VAL A 135 37.90 -71.26 -24.95
CA VAL A 135 38.11 -69.83 -24.69
C VAL A 135 39.58 -69.54 -24.39
N LEU A 136 40.23 -70.28 -23.48
CA LEU A 136 41.64 -70.09 -23.14
C LEU A 136 42.59 -70.29 -24.35
N GLU A 137 42.32 -71.27 -25.22
CA GLU A 137 43.08 -71.47 -26.46
C GLU A 137 42.95 -70.27 -27.41
N LEU A 138 41.73 -69.77 -27.61
CA LEU A 138 41.45 -68.62 -28.47
C LEU A 138 42.02 -67.32 -27.88
N GLU A 139 42.03 -67.17 -26.54
CA GLU A 139 42.70 -66.07 -25.85
C GLU A 139 44.22 -66.10 -26.09
N SER A 140 44.87 -67.27 -26.03
CA SER A 140 46.30 -67.41 -26.33
C SER A 140 46.62 -67.04 -27.78
N GLN A 141 45.83 -67.52 -28.75
CA GLN A 141 46.00 -67.15 -30.16
C GLN A 141 45.77 -65.65 -30.40
N SER A 142 44.78 -65.07 -29.73
CA SER A 142 44.52 -63.63 -29.74
C SER A 142 45.71 -62.83 -29.20
N GLN A 143 46.36 -63.29 -28.13
CA GLN A 143 47.56 -62.64 -27.59
C GLN A 143 48.75 -62.65 -28.58
N GLU A 144 48.95 -63.75 -29.32
CA GLU A 144 49.99 -63.81 -30.36
C GLU A 144 49.70 -62.83 -31.50
N TYR A 145 48.47 -62.81 -32.03
CA TYR A 145 48.06 -61.83 -33.04
C TYR A 145 48.17 -60.38 -32.53
N LEU A 146 47.81 -60.12 -31.28
CA LEU A 146 47.99 -58.83 -30.63
C LEU A 146 49.47 -58.44 -30.54
N SER A 147 50.39 -59.38 -30.28
CA SER A 147 51.83 -59.10 -30.23
C SER A 147 52.38 -58.66 -31.60
N GLY A 148 51.99 -59.34 -32.67
CA GLY A 148 52.36 -58.99 -34.05
C GLY A 148 51.74 -57.67 -34.51
N TRP A 149 50.44 -57.47 -34.23
CA TRP A 149 49.73 -56.22 -34.47
C TRP A 149 50.35 -55.04 -33.71
N ASN A 150 50.77 -55.25 -32.46
CA ASN A 150 51.44 -54.21 -31.67
C ASN A 150 52.79 -53.79 -32.27
N LYS A 151 53.52 -54.68 -32.97
CA LYS A 151 54.77 -54.31 -33.67
C LYS A 151 54.48 -53.38 -34.84
N THR A 152 53.61 -53.79 -35.77
CA THR A 152 53.21 -52.97 -36.93
C THR A 152 52.53 -51.66 -36.51
N LYS A 153 51.78 -51.67 -35.41
CA LYS A 153 51.20 -50.47 -34.79
C LYS A 153 52.25 -49.48 -34.28
N ARG A 154 53.44 -49.91 -33.83
CA ARG A 154 54.53 -48.99 -33.43
C ARG A 154 55.07 -48.25 -34.64
N GLU A 155 55.40 -48.97 -35.72
CA GLU A 155 55.88 -48.40 -36.98
C GLU A 155 54.86 -47.43 -37.60
N ALA A 156 53.57 -47.79 -37.58
CA ALA A 156 52.47 -46.90 -37.95
C ALA A 156 52.25 -45.72 -36.97
N SER A 157 52.62 -45.88 -35.69
CA SER A 157 52.55 -44.79 -34.71
C SER A 157 53.68 -43.78 -34.89
N ASP A 158 54.87 -44.22 -35.29
CA ASP A 158 56.02 -43.34 -35.49
C ASP A 158 55.84 -42.45 -36.72
N THR A 159 55.35 -43.02 -37.83
CA THR A 159 54.92 -42.25 -39.01
C THR A 159 53.72 -41.34 -38.70
N LYS A 160 52.73 -41.82 -37.93
CA LYS A 160 51.63 -40.97 -37.45
C LYS A 160 52.12 -39.82 -36.56
N ARG A 161 53.13 -40.01 -35.71
CA ARG A 161 53.69 -38.94 -34.85
C ARG A 161 54.30 -37.81 -35.66
N THR A 162 55.02 -38.09 -36.74
CA THR A 162 55.62 -37.02 -37.58
C THR A 162 54.54 -36.22 -38.32
N TYR A 163 53.54 -36.89 -38.88
CA TYR A 163 52.35 -36.24 -39.46
C TYR A 163 51.59 -35.41 -38.42
N GLN A 164 51.29 -35.99 -37.26
CA GLN A 164 50.64 -35.30 -36.15
C GLN A 164 51.46 -34.10 -35.65
N ALA A 165 52.80 -34.15 -35.64
CA ALA A 165 53.62 -33.02 -35.19
C ALA A 165 53.54 -31.82 -36.15
N PHE A 166 53.46 -32.05 -37.47
CA PHE A 166 53.21 -30.99 -38.46
C PHE A 166 51.79 -30.41 -38.30
N VAL A 167 50.81 -31.30 -38.27
CA VAL A 167 49.38 -30.99 -38.08
C VAL A 167 49.15 -30.19 -36.79
N SER A 168 49.73 -30.60 -35.67
CA SER A 168 49.63 -29.91 -34.36
C SER A 168 50.30 -28.54 -34.36
N LYS A 169 51.39 -28.32 -35.12
CA LYS A 169 51.99 -26.99 -35.26
C LYS A 169 51.07 -26.03 -36.03
N LEU A 170 50.45 -26.53 -37.10
CA LEU A 170 49.47 -25.75 -37.86
C LEU A 170 48.23 -25.44 -37.01
N ALA A 171 47.79 -26.42 -36.21
CA ALA A 171 46.75 -26.29 -35.19
C ALA A 171 47.03 -25.15 -34.21
N THR A 172 48.20 -25.15 -33.57
CA THR A 172 48.55 -24.15 -32.55
C THR A 172 48.71 -22.76 -33.15
N SER A 173 49.21 -22.63 -34.38
CA SER A 173 49.26 -21.32 -35.06
C SER A 173 47.89 -20.73 -35.41
N LEU A 174 46.87 -21.57 -35.62
CA LEU A 174 45.49 -21.15 -35.90
C LEU A 174 44.59 -21.21 -34.66
N ALA A 175 45.13 -21.57 -33.49
CA ALA A 175 44.41 -21.89 -32.26
C ALA A 175 43.26 -22.93 -32.44
N VAL A 176 43.38 -23.81 -33.42
CA VAL A 176 42.38 -24.86 -33.72
C VAL A 176 42.71 -26.12 -32.94
N ASP A 177 41.82 -26.56 -32.06
CA ASP A 177 41.94 -27.90 -31.47
C ASP A 177 41.54 -28.97 -32.50
N LEU A 178 42.43 -29.95 -32.70
CA LEU A 178 42.30 -31.06 -33.65
C LEU A 178 41.92 -32.39 -32.97
N GLY A 179 41.62 -32.35 -31.68
CA GLY A 179 41.07 -33.49 -30.94
C GLY A 179 39.94 -34.19 -31.70
N GLY A 180 40.19 -35.45 -32.08
CA GLY A 180 39.15 -36.37 -32.56
C GLY A 180 38.73 -36.30 -34.04
N ARG A 181 39.39 -35.51 -34.91
CA ARG A 181 38.97 -35.40 -36.33
C ARG A 181 39.68 -36.39 -37.26
N LYS A 182 38.93 -36.84 -38.29
CA LYS A 182 39.32 -37.95 -39.18
C LYS A 182 40.42 -37.54 -40.18
N ASP A 183 40.24 -36.42 -40.86
CA ASP A 183 41.34 -35.73 -41.57
C ASP A 183 41.59 -34.37 -40.88
N PRO A 184 42.69 -34.23 -40.13
CA PRO A 184 43.01 -32.98 -39.47
C PRO A 184 43.33 -31.84 -40.43
N LEU A 185 43.88 -32.12 -41.62
CA LEU A 185 44.37 -31.08 -42.54
C LEU A 185 43.21 -30.49 -43.34
N GLU A 186 42.36 -31.35 -43.91
CA GLU A 186 41.13 -30.93 -44.58
C GLU A 186 40.21 -30.16 -43.62
N TYR A 187 40.16 -30.59 -42.35
CA TYR A 187 39.43 -29.84 -41.33
C TYR A 187 40.03 -28.46 -41.04
N ILE A 188 41.37 -28.33 -40.92
CA ILE A 188 42.01 -27.03 -40.74
C ILE A 188 41.66 -26.10 -41.89
N LEU A 189 41.72 -26.57 -43.13
CA LEU A 189 41.31 -25.79 -44.31
C LEU A 189 39.85 -25.35 -44.20
N SER A 190 38.92 -26.28 -43.94
CA SER A 190 37.50 -25.94 -43.74
C SER A 190 37.26 -24.95 -42.59
N GLN A 191 38.12 -24.91 -41.57
CA GLN A 191 38.04 -23.90 -40.51
C GLN A 191 38.65 -22.56 -40.91
N VAL A 192 39.72 -22.54 -41.70
CA VAL A 192 40.26 -21.31 -42.28
C VAL A 192 39.22 -20.69 -43.21
N ASP A 193 38.62 -21.47 -44.10
CA ASP A 193 37.56 -21.02 -45.01
C ASP A 193 36.35 -20.51 -44.21
N ALA A 194 35.86 -21.30 -43.24
CA ALA A 194 34.76 -20.87 -42.37
C ALA A 194 35.13 -19.67 -41.47
N LEU A 195 36.41 -19.42 -41.17
CA LEU A 195 36.88 -18.21 -40.47
C LEU A 195 36.93 -16.99 -41.40
N CYS A 196 37.29 -17.19 -42.67
CA CYS A 196 37.21 -16.16 -43.71
C CYS A 196 35.75 -15.77 -43.98
N GLU A 197 34.84 -16.73 -44.20
CA GLU A 197 33.40 -16.50 -44.32
C GLU A 197 32.82 -15.83 -43.05
N ARG A 198 33.24 -16.26 -41.86
CA ARG A 198 32.86 -15.58 -40.60
C ARG A 198 33.40 -14.16 -40.52
N SER A 199 34.62 -13.89 -41.00
CA SER A 199 35.21 -12.56 -41.04
C SER A 199 34.48 -11.64 -42.01
N GLU A 200 34.10 -12.14 -43.18
CA GLU A 200 33.29 -11.41 -44.16
C GLU A 200 31.87 -11.16 -43.65
N GLY A 201 31.23 -12.18 -43.08
CA GLY A 201 29.93 -12.04 -42.42
C GLY A 201 29.98 -11.11 -41.21
N GLN A 202 31.09 -11.05 -40.47
CA GLN A 202 31.30 -10.07 -39.39
C GLN A 202 31.52 -8.66 -39.93
N ARG A 203 32.32 -8.49 -41.00
CA ARG A 203 32.47 -7.18 -41.68
C ARG A 203 31.12 -6.67 -42.21
N GLY A 204 30.33 -7.53 -42.85
CA GLY A 204 28.98 -7.19 -43.29
C GLY A 204 28.07 -6.79 -42.13
N LYS A 205 28.08 -7.54 -41.02
CA LYS A 205 27.33 -7.18 -39.80
C LYS A 205 27.79 -5.85 -39.20
N ILE A 206 29.10 -5.61 -39.12
CA ILE A 206 29.67 -4.34 -38.67
C ILE A 206 29.15 -3.20 -39.55
N HIS A 207 29.19 -3.36 -40.87
CA HIS A 207 28.69 -2.34 -41.79
C HIS A 207 27.19 -2.06 -41.61
N THR A 208 26.35 -3.09 -41.52
CA THR A 208 24.90 -2.89 -41.23
C THR A 208 24.64 -2.26 -39.86
N LEU A 209 25.52 -2.51 -38.88
CA LEU A 209 25.45 -1.86 -37.56
C LEU A 209 25.89 -0.39 -37.65
N GLU A 210 26.95 -0.08 -38.39
CA GLU A 210 27.39 1.30 -38.67
C GLU A 210 26.31 2.11 -39.38
N GLU A 211 25.67 1.56 -40.41
CA GLU A 211 24.51 2.16 -41.09
C GLU A 211 23.34 2.39 -40.10
N SER A 212 23.03 1.39 -39.26
CA SER A 212 21.98 1.53 -38.25
C SER A 212 22.31 2.60 -37.19
N ILE A 213 23.59 2.73 -36.80
CA ILE A 213 24.06 3.77 -35.87
C ILE A 213 23.95 5.14 -36.52
N GLN A 214 24.33 5.29 -37.79
CA GLN A 214 24.16 6.56 -38.52
C GLN A 214 22.69 6.94 -38.68
N ALA A 215 21.81 5.99 -39.00
CA ALA A 215 20.37 6.23 -39.06
C ALA A 215 19.81 6.65 -37.68
N LEU A 216 20.18 5.94 -36.61
CA LEU A 216 19.81 6.27 -35.24
C LEU A 216 20.41 7.61 -34.77
N GLU A 217 21.60 8.00 -35.24
CA GLU A 217 22.17 9.32 -34.96
C GLU A 217 21.37 10.44 -35.61
N VAL A 218 20.92 10.26 -36.85
CA VAL A 218 20.05 11.22 -37.55
C VAL A 218 18.68 11.30 -36.86
N GLU A 219 18.11 10.16 -36.46
CA GLU A 219 16.88 10.12 -35.66
C GLU A 219 17.06 10.76 -34.27
N CYS A 220 18.20 10.56 -33.61
CA CYS A 220 18.55 11.21 -32.35
C CYS A 220 18.72 12.74 -32.50
N ARG A 221 19.23 13.21 -33.64
CA ARG A 221 19.30 14.65 -33.96
C ARG A 221 17.90 15.23 -34.20
N ALA A 222 17.09 14.59 -35.04
CA ALA A 222 15.72 15.01 -35.31
C ALA A 222 14.83 14.98 -34.06
N SER A 223 14.94 13.94 -33.23
CA SER A 223 14.22 13.85 -31.96
C SER A 223 14.74 14.88 -30.94
N ARG A 224 16.04 15.16 -30.87
CA ARG A 224 16.57 16.29 -30.07
C ARG A 224 16.00 17.63 -30.52
N GLU A 225 15.85 17.86 -31.83
CA GLU A 225 15.24 19.09 -32.37
C GLU A 225 13.73 19.19 -32.07
N THR A 226 12.98 18.08 -32.19
CA THR A 226 11.57 18.06 -31.76
C THR A 226 11.43 18.30 -30.26
N VAL A 227 12.27 17.70 -29.43
CA VAL A 227 12.31 17.95 -27.98
C VAL A 227 12.65 19.41 -27.68
N MET A 228 13.60 20.02 -28.37
CA MET A 228 13.93 21.44 -28.20
C MET A 228 12.75 22.35 -28.58
N ARG A 229 12.05 22.07 -29.68
CA ARG A 229 10.82 22.79 -30.07
C ARG A 229 9.71 22.61 -29.04
N LEU A 230 9.44 21.39 -28.60
CA LEU A 230 8.45 21.09 -27.56
C LEU A 230 8.82 21.75 -26.21
N VAL A 231 10.11 21.82 -25.85
CA VAL A 231 10.57 22.52 -24.63
C VAL A 231 10.36 24.03 -24.75
N ALA A 232 10.58 24.62 -25.92
CA ALA A 232 10.27 26.03 -26.18
C ALA A 232 8.75 26.31 -26.13
N GLU A 233 7.95 25.45 -26.76
CA GLU A 233 6.48 25.53 -26.73
C GLU A 233 5.92 25.36 -25.32
N VAL A 234 6.39 24.36 -24.56
CA VAL A 234 6.03 24.16 -23.14
C VAL A 234 6.46 25.34 -22.29
N SER A 235 7.61 25.96 -22.57
CA SER A 235 8.05 27.16 -21.84
C SER A 235 7.16 28.37 -22.15
N ARG A 236 6.78 28.56 -23.42
CA ARG A 236 5.81 29.60 -23.84
C ARG A 236 4.44 29.37 -23.22
N GLU A 237 3.89 28.16 -23.32
CA GLU A 237 2.60 27.79 -22.70
C GLU A 237 2.63 27.90 -21.18
N ARG A 238 3.77 27.59 -20.53
CA ARG A 238 3.92 27.80 -19.08
C ARG A 238 3.97 29.27 -18.70
N GLY A 239 4.52 30.13 -19.56
CA GLY A 239 4.41 31.59 -19.44
C GLY A 239 2.95 32.06 -19.52
N VAL A 240 2.24 31.67 -20.58
CA VAL A 240 0.81 31.99 -20.79
C VAL A 240 -0.09 31.42 -19.68
N ALA A 241 0.19 30.21 -19.21
CA ALA A 241 -0.51 29.61 -18.07
C ALA A 241 -0.23 30.38 -16.77
N SER A 242 0.98 30.93 -16.60
CA SER A 242 1.30 31.77 -15.44
C SER A 242 0.66 33.15 -15.49
N THR A 243 0.45 33.76 -16.68
CA THR A 243 -0.31 35.02 -16.77
C THR A 243 -1.79 34.77 -16.54
N ARG A 244 -2.38 33.76 -17.19
CA ARG A 244 -3.76 33.31 -16.94
C ARG A 244 -4.02 32.95 -15.48
N ALA A 245 -3.06 32.33 -14.79
CA ALA A 245 -3.19 32.03 -13.36
C ALA A 245 -3.26 33.30 -12.51
N LYS A 246 -2.42 34.32 -12.80
CA LYS A 246 -2.47 35.62 -12.14
C LYS A 246 -3.78 36.37 -12.41
N GLU A 247 -4.27 36.33 -13.65
CA GLU A 247 -5.57 36.90 -14.05
C GLU A 247 -6.73 36.19 -13.31
N VAL A 248 -6.69 34.86 -13.18
CA VAL A 248 -7.68 34.11 -12.39
C VAL A 248 -7.58 34.42 -10.90
N GLU A 249 -6.37 34.66 -10.36
CA GLU A 249 -6.19 35.08 -8.97
C GLU A 249 -6.70 36.50 -8.71
N SER A 250 -6.48 37.46 -9.61
CA SER A 250 -7.05 38.81 -9.48
C SER A 250 -8.57 38.79 -9.60
N LEU A 251 -9.13 38.09 -10.58
CA LEU A 251 -10.59 37.91 -10.73
C LEU A 251 -11.21 37.20 -9.52
N ARG A 252 -10.49 36.28 -8.86
CA ARG A 252 -10.95 35.67 -7.59
C ARG A 252 -10.90 36.66 -6.42
N GLN A 253 -9.91 37.55 -6.36
CA GLN A 253 -9.85 38.60 -5.34
C GLN A 253 -11.00 39.61 -5.53
N GLU A 254 -11.27 40.02 -6.77
CA GLU A 254 -12.41 40.87 -7.16
C GLU A 254 -13.77 40.19 -6.89
N LEU A 255 -13.90 38.89 -7.18
CA LEU A 255 -15.11 38.13 -6.83
C LEU A 255 -15.31 38.06 -5.31
N ASN A 256 -14.23 37.88 -4.53
CA ASN A 256 -14.33 37.85 -3.07
C ASN A 256 -14.68 39.23 -2.49
N SER A 257 -14.11 40.32 -3.01
CA SER A 257 -14.45 41.67 -2.55
C SER A 257 -15.88 42.07 -2.89
N THR A 258 -16.35 41.75 -4.12
CA THR A 258 -17.75 41.98 -4.53
C THR A 258 -18.73 41.11 -3.75
N LEU A 259 -18.42 39.84 -3.45
CA LEU A 259 -19.24 39.00 -2.57
C LEU A 259 -19.28 39.51 -1.12
N LEU A 260 -18.21 40.09 -0.60
CA LEU A 260 -18.20 40.73 0.72
C LEU A 260 -19.04 42.02 0.72
N ALA A 261 -18.96 42.84 -0.32
CA ALA A 261 -19.82 44.02 -0.49
C ALA A 261 -21.30 43.61 -0.54
N LYS A 262 -21.67 42.65 -1.40
CA LYS A 262 -23.03 42.09 -1.50
C LYS A 262 -23.56 41.59 -0.15
N ARG A 263 -22.74 40.87 0.63
CA ARG A 263 -23.14 40.39 1.97
C ARG A 263 -23.34 41.52 2.98
N ASN A 264 -22.66 42.65 2.82
CA ASN A 264 -22.88 43.81 3.68
C ASN A 264 -24.17 44.53 3.27
N GLU A 265 -24.40 44.74 1.97
CA GLU A 265 -25.67 45.27 1.45
C GLU A 265 -26.87 44.38 1.81
N GLU A 266 -26.72 43.05 1.80
CA GLU A 266 -27.76 42.10 2.26
C GLU A 266 -28.10 42.28 3.75
N LYS A 267 -27.08 42.48 4.61
CA LYS A 267 -27.30 42.76 6.05
C LYS A 267 -27.95 44.11 6.28
N GLU A 268 -27.56 45.13 5.52
CA GLU A 268 -28.18 46.46 5.58
C GLU A 268 -29.64 46.39 5.13
N ASN A 269 -29.94 45.70 4.03
CA ASN A 269 -31.31 45.45 3.59
C ASN A 269 -32.14 44.69 4.64
N GLN A 270 -31.60 43.64 5.27
CA GLN A 270 -32.29 42.95 6.35
C GLN A 270 -32.57 43.87 7.54
N SER A 271 -31.58 44.67 7.96
CA SER A 271 -31.75 45.68 9.03
C SER A 271 -32.82 46.72 8.69
N LEU A 272 -32.89 47.16 7.43
CA LEU A 272 -33.93 48.08 6.95
C LEU A 272 -35.32 47.42 6.93
N GLN A 273 -35.42 46.15 6.53
CA GLN A 273 -36.67 45.37 6.58
C GLN A 273 -37.14 45.15 8.03
N ASP A 274 -36.23 44.78 8.94
CA ASP A 274 -36.54 44.59 10.37
C ASP A 274 -37.03 45.90 11.01
N ARG A 275 -36.39 47.03 10.68
CA ARG A 275 -36.83 48.38 11.07
C ARG A 275 -38.19 48.75 10.50
N LEU A 276 -38.46 48.42 9.23
CA LEU A 276 -39.75 48.63 8.59
C LEU A 276 -40.85 47.81 9.26
N HIS A 277 -40.61 46.52 9.54
CA HIS A 277 -41.55 45.64 10.24
C HIS A 277 -41.74 46.04 11.71
N ALA A 278 -40.71 46.56 12.39
CA ALA A 278 -40.86 47.15 13.72
C ALA A 278 -41.76 48.40 13.68
N SER A 279 -41.55 49.30 12.72
CA SER A 279 -42.38 50.49 12.50
C SER A 279 -43.84 50.13 12.15
N GLN A 280 -44.06 49.16 11.26
CA GLN A 280 -45.39 48.64 10.91
C GLN A 280 -46.11 48.03 12.13
N ARG A 281 -45.41 47.25 12.97
CA ARG A 281 -45.99 46.70 14.20
C ARG A 281 -46.33 47.78 15.22
N ALA A 282 -45.47 48.78 15.40
CA ALA A 282 -45.76 49.93 16.26
C ALA A 282 -46.99 50.71 15.78
N LEU A 283 -47.09 50.96 14.47
CA LEU A 283 -48.25 51.63 13.86
C LEU A 283 -49.53 50.79 13.92
N ALA A 284 -49.44 49.46 13.87
CA ALA A 284 -50.59 48.58 14.09
C ALA A 284 -51.03 48.59 15.56
N ALA A 285 -50.09 48.64 16.51
CA ALA A 285 -50.39 48.73 17.94
C ALA A 285 -51.08 50.06 18.29
N THR A 286 -50.58 51.20 17.81
CA THR A 286 -51.21 52.51 18.06
C THR A 286 -52.60 52.62 17.43
N LYS A 287 -52.82 52.01 16.26
CA LYS A 287 -54.18 51.85 15.69
C LYS A 287 -55.10 51.03 16.59
N GLN A 288 -54.66 49.86 17.07
CA GLN A 288 -55.47 49.05 18.00
C GLN A 288 -55.75 49.77 19.33
N GLU A 289 -54.83 50.60 19.81
CA GLU A 289 -55.05 51.44 20.99
C GLU A 289 -56.09 52.53 20.72
N LEU A 290 -56.03 53.20 19.57
CA LEU A 290 -57.07 54.13 19.12
C LEU A 290 -58.44 53.43 19.04
N ASP A 291 -58.55 52.29 18.35
CA ASP A 291 -59.78 51.50 18.22
C ASP A 291 -60.34 51.06 19.59
N ARG A 292 -59.48 50.86 20.60
CA ARG A 292 -59.90 50.54 21.99
C ARG A 292 -60.40 51.77 22.73
N MET A 293 -59.76 52.92 22.54
CA MET A 293 -60.17 54.19 23.17
C MET A 293 -61.50 54.68 22.58
N GLU A 294 -61.71 54.57 21.26
CA GLU A 294 -62.98 54.87 20.61
C GLU A 294 -64.12 54.00 21.14
N ARG A 295 -63.92 52.67 21.23
CA ARG A 295 -64.91 51.76 21.84
C ARG A 295 -65.22 52.09 23.29
N ARG A 296 -64.21 52.40 24.10
CA ARG A 296 -64.41 52.84 25.49
C ARG A 296 -65.22 54.13 25.60
N SER A 297 -65.03 55.08 24.67
CA SER A 297 -65.88 56.28 24.61
C SER A 297 -67.34 55.89 24.37
N LEU A 298 -67.60 55.11 23.32
CA LEU A 298 -68.95 54.65 22.97
C LEU A 298 -69.62 53.82 24.09
N GLU A 299 -68.84 52.99 24.79
CA GLU A 299 -69.30 52.23 25.97
C GLU A 299 -69.66 53.17 27.12
N LEU A 300 -68.84 54.18 27.42
CA LEU A 300 -69.11 55.18 28.47
C LEU A 300 -70.33 56.06 28.13
N ASP A 301 -70.46 56.49 26.87
CA ASP A 301 -71.62 57.24 26.37
C ASP A 301 -72.91 56.40 26.51
N GLY A 302 -72.85 55.11 26.14
CA GLY A 302 -73.95 54.16 26.33
C GLY A 302 -74.28 53.88 27.81
N HIS A 303 -73.27 53.79 28.67
CA HIS A 303 -73.46 53.66 30.11
C HIS A 303 -74.11 54.91 30.73
N LEU A 304 -73.70 56.11 30.31
CA LEU A 304 -74.25 57.38 30.78
C LEU A 304 -75.73 57.54 30.36
N ALA A 305 -76.06 57.23 29.10
CA ALA A 305 -77.45 57.18 28.65
C ALA A 305 -78.27 56.12 29.43
N GLY A 306 -77.68 54.94 29.66
CA GLY A 306 -78.32 53.85 30.39
C GLY A 306 -78.56 54.13 31.88
N THR A 307 -77.65 54.81 32.57
CA THR A 307 -77.84 55.24 33.97
C THR A 307 -78.86 56.36 34.06
N GLN A 308 -78.89 57.28 33.10
CA GLN A 308 -79.88 58.36 33.03
C GLN A 308 -81.31 57.80 32.87
N ILE A 309 -81.52 56.84 31.96
CA ILE A 309 -82.82 56.15 31.79
C ILE A 309 -83.20 55.37 33.06
N LYS A 310 -82.24 54.66 33.68
CA LYS A 310 -82.50 53.92 34.93
C LYS A 310 -82.90 54.84 36.07
N ALA A 311 -82.20 55.97 36.26
CA ALA A 311 -82.54 56.97 37.26
C ALA A 311 -83.96 57.51 37.08
N GLN A 312 -84.33 57.87 35.83
CA GLN A 312 -85.69 58.30 35.49
C GLN A 312 -86.73 57.21 35.81
N SER A 313 -86.44 55.93 35.49
CA SER A 313 -87.35 54.81 35.76
C SER A 313 -87.50 54.48 37.26
N LEU A 314 -86.43 54.60 38.05
CA LEU A 314 -86.47 54.39 39.50
C LEU A 314 -87.22 55.52 40.19
N GLN A 315 -86.99 56.77 39.77
CA GLN A 315 -87.73 57.94 40.26
C GLN A 315 -89.25 57.80 40.01
N ALA A 316 -89.64 57.36 38.81
CA ALA A 316 -91.05 57.07 38.50
C ALA A 316 -91.62 55.91 39.33
N ARG A 317 -90.82 54.86 39.59
CA ARG A 317 -91.25 53.70 40.40
C ARG A 317 -91.35 54.03 41.89
N GLU A 318 -90.49 54.87 42.41
CA GLU A 318 -90.54 55.36 43.79
C GLU A 318 -91.81 56.19 44.03
N GLN A 319 -92.16 57.06 43.07
CA GLN A 319 -93.43 57.80 43.08
C GLN A 319 -94.62 56.84 43.10
N ALA A 320 -94.67 55.86 42.18
CA ALA A 320 -95.75 54.86 42.14
C ALA A 320 -95.84 53.99 43.42
N PHE A 321 -94.71 53.59 44.02
CA PHE A 321 -94.72 52.80 45.26
C PHE A 321 -95.23 53.59 46.48
N ARG A 322 -94.90 54.89 46.56
CA ARG A 322 -95.46 55.79 47.59
C ARG A 322 -96.98 55.95 47.41
N GLU A 323 -97.46 56.02 46.17
CA GLU A 323 -98.89 56.01 45.85
C GLU A 323 -99.56 54.68 46.24
N GLU A 324 -98.95 53.52 45.94
CA GLU A 324 -99.45 52.20 46.34
C GLU A 324 -99.54 52.01 47.86
N LEU A 325 -98.48 52.35 48.61
CA LEU A 325 -98.49 52.25 50.08
C LEU A 325 -99.57 53.12 50.72
N ALA A 326 -99.80 54.31 50.19
CA ALA A 326 -100.87 55.20 50.65
C ALA A 326 -102.26 54.56 50.49
N THR A 327 -102.48 53.77 49.43
CA THR A 327 -103.76 53.05 49.24
C THR A 327 -103.90 51.81 50.14
N LEU A 328 -102.82 51.06 50.38
CA LEU A 328 -102.85 49.83 51.17
C LEU A 328 -103.03 50.08 52.68
N LEU A 329 -102.52 51.20 53.20
CA LEU A 329 -102.62 51.57 54.62
C LEU A 329 -103.93 52.30 54.98
N GLY A 330 -104.90 52.35 54.06
CA GLY A 330 -106.31 52.66 54.39
C GLY A 330 -106.66 54.12 54.62
N GLY A 331 -105.78 55.07 54.27
CA GLY A 331 -106.06 56.51 54.32
C GLY A 331 -106.79 57.00 53.07
N LYS A 332 -107.99 57.58 53.22
CA LYS A 332 -108.69 58.24 52.09
C LYS A 332 -107.91 59.47 51.61
N LEU A 333 -107.60 59.51 50.31
CA LEU A 333 -106.84 60.59 49.67
C LEU A 333 -107.55 61.96 49.68
N ALA A 334 -106.76 63.03 49.87
CA ALA A 334 -106.80 64.36 49.20
C ALA A 334 -106.05 65.40 50.06
N THR A 335 -105.07 66.20 49.63
CA THR A 335 -104.35 66.33 48.33
C THR A 335 -102.93 66.87 48.58
N ALA A 336 -101.96 65.98 48.84
CA ALA A 336 -100.50 66.18 48.75
C ALA A 336 -99.84 64.79 48.88
N PRO A 337 -98.66 64.53 48.28
CA PRO A 337 -98.01 63.22 48.42
C PRO A 337 -97.57 62.97 49.87
N PRO A 338 -97.89 61.81 50.48
CA PRO A 338 -97.58 61.55 51.89
C PRO A 338 -96.08 61.40 52.13
N THR A 339 -95.64 61.86 53.30
CA THR A 339 -94.26 61.84 53.75
C THR A 339 -93.93 60.51 54.45
N GLU A 340 -92.66 60.11 54.44
CA GLU A 340 -92.22 58.79 54.95
C GLU A 340 -92.52 58.61 56.45
N GLU A 341 -92.55 59.71 57.20
CA GLU A 341 -92.82 59.72 58.65
C GLU A 341 -94.27 59.32 58.98
N ASP A 342 -95.24 59.70 58.14
CA ASP A 342 -96.68 59.45 58.36
C ASP A 342 -97.03 57.94 58.31
N LEU A 343 -96.28 57.17 57.50
CA LEU A 343 -96.47 55.73 57.33
C LEU A 343 -95.87 54.92 58.50
N TRP A 344 -94.88 55.48 59.20
CA TRP A 344 -94.16 54.79 60.28
C TRP A 344 -94.92 54.75 61.62
N GLU A 345 -95.83 55.68 61.88
CA GLU A 345 -96.58 55.70 63.14
C GLU A 345 -97.69 54.63 63.16
N GLN A 346 -98.39 54.43 62.05
CA GLN A 346 -99.46 53.43 61.95
C GLN A 346 -98.94 51.98 62.16
N LEU A 347 -97.72 51.68 61.72
CA LEU A 347 -97.12 50.35 61.89
C LEU A 347 -96.81 50.01 63.37
N LYS A 348 -96.54 51.02 64.21
CA LYS A 348 -96.20 50.81 65.63
C LYS A 348 -97.41 50.38 66.46
N GLU A 349 -98.62 50.79 66.09
CA GLU A 349 -99.83 50.44 66.84
C GLU A 349 -100.14 48.93 66.76
N MET A 350 -99.98 48.31 65.59
CA MET A 350 -100.22 46.87 65.39
C MET A 350 -99.36 45.99 66.31
N CYS A 351 -98.07 46.28 66.45
CA CYS A 351 -97.12 45.50 67.24
C CYS A 351 -97.39 45.53 68.76
N SER A 352 -98.28 46.40 69.24
CA SER A 352 -98.69 46.43 70.65
C SER A 352 -99.66 45.29 71.02
N ARG A 353 -100.52 44.86 70.06
CA ARG A 353 -101.58 43.87 70.29
C ARG A 353 -101.07 42.43 70.42
N GLU A 354 -99.92 42.10 69.85
CA GLU A 354 -99.34 40.75 69.91
C GLU A 354 -98.82 40.40 71.32
N LYS A 355 -98.29 41.38 72.05
CA LYS A 355 -97.60 41.17 73.32
C LYS A 355 -98.51 40.74 74.47
N SER A 356 -99.79 41.11 74.45
CA SER A 356 -100.77 40.71 75.49
C SER A 356 -101.17 39.23 75.39
N SER A 357 -101.14 38.63 74.21
CA SER A 357 -101.51 37.21 74.00
C SER A 357 -100.55 36.23 74.70
N ARG A 358 -99.29 36.61 74.88
CA ARG A 358 -98.23 35.69 75.34
C ARG A 358 -98.23 35.43 76.85
N ALA A 359 -98.83 36.31 77.64
CA ALA A 359 -98.83 36.22 79.10
C ALA A 359 -99.75 35.09 79.64
N ALA A 360 -100.89 34.85 78.99
CA ALA A 360 -101.90 33.90 79.46
C ALA A 360 -101.46 32.41 79.43
N LEU A 361 -100.43 32.07 78.64
CA LEU A 361 -99.96 30.69 78.49
C LEU A 361 -99.15 30.15 79.68
N LEU A 362 -98.51 31.02 80.47
CA LEU A 362 -97.63 30.59 81.56
C LEU A 362 -98.37 30.18 82.85
N GLU A 363 -99.59 30.66 83.06
CA GLU A 363 -100.35 30.39 84.30
C GLU A 363 -100.85 28.93 84.41
N MET A 364 -101.12 28.27 83.27
CA MET A 364 -101.66 26.91 83.25
C MET A 364 -100.62 25.85 83.62
N GLN A 365 -99.33 26.13 83.44
CA GLN A 365 -98.26 25.17 83.63
C GLN A 365 -97.98 24.86 85.11
N ALA A 366 -98.26 25.80 86.03
CA ALA A 366 -97.96 25.67 87.45
C ALA A 366 -98.94 24.78 88.25
N LYS A 367 -100.16 24.55 87.74
CA LYS A 367 -101.20 23.79 88.47
C LYS A 367 -101.02 22.26 88.37
N ALA A 368 -100.21 21.78 87.44
CA ALA A 368 -100.00 20.35 87.20
C ALA A 368 -99.07 19.67 88.23
N SER A 369 -98.09 20.38 88.77
CA SER A 369 -97.04 19.81 89.64
C SER A 369 -97.48 19.52 91.08
N GLN A 370 -98.59 20.10 91.55
CA GLN A 370 -99.02 20.01 92.95
C GLN A 370 -99.85 18.75 93.27
N MET A 371 -100.32 18.04 92.24
CA MET A 371 -101.14 16.84 92.40
C MET A 371 -100.32 15.55 92.60
N SER A 372 -99.03 15.55 92.23
CA SER A 372 -98.19 14.34 92.26
C SER A 372 -97.71 13.94 93.66
N GLU A 373 -97.50 14.90 94.58
CA GLU A 373 -96.93 14.58 95.92
C GLU A 373 -97.90 13.76 96.78
N LYS A 374 -99.20 14.03 96.72
CA LYS A 374 -100.21 13.37 97.58
C LYS A 374 -100.40 11.88 97.29
N LEU A 375 -99.88 11.38 96.17
CA LEU A 375 -99.99 9.97 95.79
C LEU A 375 -99.03 9.08 96.61
N ALA A 376 -97.86 9.61 97.01
CA ALA A 376 -96.76 8.84 97.59
C ALA A 376 -97.05 8.32 99.01
N GLU A 377 -97.78 9.08 99.84
CA GLU A 377 -98.07 8.69 101.23
C GLU A 377 -98.97 7.46 101.32
N GLN A 378 -99.83 7.25 100.33
CA GLN A 378 -100.76 6.12 100.28
C GLN A 378 -100.06 4.78 99.93
N GLU A 379 -98.86 4.83 99.34
CA GLU A 379 -98.08 3.63 98.99
C GLU A 379 -97.50 2.91 100.21
N GLN A 380 -97.16 3.61 101.30
CA GLN A 380 -96.54 2.98 102.47
C GLN A 380 -97.47 1.99 103.19
N LEU A 381 -98.76 2.32 103.34
CA LEU A 381 -99.73 1.43 103.99
C LEU A 381 -99.98 0.15 103.17
N HIS A 382 -99.81 0.22 101.84
CA HIS A 382 -99.88 -0.95 100.96
C HIS A 382 -98.70 -1.92 101.19
N GLN A 383 -97.49 -1.41 101.45
CA GLN A 383 -96.27 -2.21 101.61
C GLN A 383 -96.33 -3.22 102.78
N VAL A 384 -96.97 -2.87 103.90
CA VAL A 384 -97.06 -3.77 105.06
C VAL A 384 -98.00 -4.95 104.80
N ALA A 385 -99.13 -4.71 104.11
CA ALA A 385 -100.01 -5.81 103.66
C ALA A 385 -99.30 -6.71 102.63
N LEU A 386 -98.49 -6.11 101.75
CA LEU A 386 -97.68 -6.80 100.74
C LEU A 386 -96.70 -7.80 101.38
N GLN A 387 -96.01 -7.43 102.47
CA GLN A 387 -95.03 -8.31 103.14
C GLN A 387 -95.62 -9.65 103.59
N ARG A 388 -96.89 -9.69 104.03
CA ARG A 388 -97.54 -10.94 104.45
C ARG A 388 -98.00 -11.80 103.26
N SER A 389 -98.31 -11.19 102.12
CA SER A 389 -98.50 -11.90 100.84
C SER A 389 -97.17 -12.51 100.36
N LEU A 390 -96.10 -11.71 100.42
CA LEU A 390 -94.78 -12.08 99.92
C LEU A 390 -94.20 -13.34 100.58
N LEU A 391 -94.43 -13.59 101.88
CA LEU A 391 -93.97 -14.82 102.55
C LEU A 391 -94.73 -16.08 102.07
N ALA A 392 -96.05 -15.99 101.87
CA ALA A 392 -96.83 -17.10 101.31
C ALA A 392 -96.48 -17.34 99.83
N GLU A 393 -96.28 -16.27 99.07
CA GLU A 393 -95.77 -16.34 97.70
C GLU A 393 -94.34 -16.89 97.63
N GLN A 394 -93.46 -16.62 98.60
CA GLN A 394 -92.10 -17.16 98.62
C GLN A 394 -92.10 -18.69 98.66
N HIS A 395 -92.86 -19.31 99.57
CA HIS A 395 -92.96 -20.79 99.59
C HIS A 395 -93.64 -21.36 98.32
N GLY A 396 -94.62 -20.67 97.75
CA GLY A 396 -95.19 -21.03 96.45
C GLY A 396 -94.18 -20.91 95.29
N ARG A 397 -93.36 -19.87 95.30
CA ARG A 397 -92.28 -19.61 94.33
C ARG A 397 -91.15 -20.63 94.47
N GLU A 398 -90.79 -21.03 95.68
CA GLU A 398 -89.76 -22.05 95.97
C GLU A 398 -90.17 -23.42 95.43
N LEU A 399 -91.39 -23.89 95.76
CA LEU A 399 -91.93 -25.14 95.22
C LEU A 399 -92.08 -25.08 93.70
N GLY A 400 -92.61 -23.98 93.17
CA GLY A 400 -92.73 -23.76 91.73
C GLY A 400 -91.38 -23.65 91.00
N ALA A 401 -90.35 -23.09 91.63
CA ALA A 401 -89.00 -23.01 91.06
C ALA A 401 -88.32 -24.39 91.03
N ARG A 402 -88.59 -25.23 92.04
CA ARG A 402 -88.09 -26.60 92.11
C ARG A 402 -88.77 -27.52 91.08
N LEU A 403 -90.06 -27.34 90.85
CA LEU A 403 -90.81 -27.99 89.77
C LEU A 403 -90.29 -27.55 88.39
N ARG A 404 -90.21 -26.22 88.14
CA ARG A 404 -89.64 -25.68 86.90
C ARG A 404 -88.19 -26.08 86.68
N GLY A 405 -87.40 -26.25 87.73
CA GLY A 405 -86.02 -26.77 87.65
C GLY A 405 -85.99 -28.18 87.06
N LEU A 406 -86.82 -29.08 87.60
CA LEU A 406 -86.94 -30.46 87.08
C LEU A 406 -87.55 -30.52 85.68
N GLU A 407 -88.52 -29.66 85.36
CA GLU A 407 -89.07 -29.52 84.00
C GLU A 407 -87.99 -29.05 83.01
N VAL A 408 -87.16 -28.08 83.40
CA VAL A 408 -86.03 -27.60 82.58
C VAL A 408 -84.92 -28.65 82.47
N GLU A 409 -84.63 -29.43 83.52
CA GLU A 409 -83.68 -30.55 83.46
C GLU A 409 -84.19 -31.67 82.52
N LEU A 410 -85.47 -31.99 82.55
CA LEU A 410 -86.07 -32.96 81.63
C LEU A 410 -86.04 -32.46 80.17
N LEU A 411 -86.52 -31.23 79.93
CA LEU A 411 -86.53 -30.61 78.61
C LEU A 411 -85.12 -30.40 78.04
N SER A 412 -84.16 -29.99 78.87
CA SER A 412 -82.76 -29.88 78.44
C SER A 412 -82.14 -31.25 78.18
N GLY A 413 -82.52 -32.30 78.91
CA GLY A 413 -82.16 -33.69 78.62
C GLY A 413 -82.70 -34.19 77.28
N GLU A 414 -83.96 -33.92 76.96
CA GLU A 414 -84.58 -34.23 75.66
C GLU A 414 -83.91 -33.46 74.52
N VAL A 415 -83.70 -32.16 74.68
CA VAL A 415 -82.98 -31.31 73.71
C VAL A 415 -81.53 -31.79 73.53
N LEU A 416 -80.86 -32.28 74.57
CA LEU A 416 -79.52 -32.86 74.45
C LEU A 416 -79.54 -34.18 73.67
N GLN A 417 -80.52 -35.06 73.93
CA GLN A 417 -80.67 -36.32 73.21
C GLN A 417 -81.02 -36.10 71.73
N ASP A 418 -81.92 -35.17 71.43
CA ASP A 418 -82.24 -34.82 70.03
C ASP A 418 -81.09 -34.07 69.35
N GLY A 419 -80.32 -33.26 70.08
CA GLY A 419 -79.04 -32.72 69.62
C GLY A 419 -78.03 -33.81 69.26
N LEU A 420 -77.91 -34.86 70.09
CA LEU A 420 -77.04 -36.01 69.82
C LEU A 420 -77.55 -36.87 68.65
N ARG A 421 -78.87 -37.09 68.53
CA ARG A 421 -79.50 -37.80 67.40
C ARG A 421 -79.34 -37.01 66.09
N HIS A 422 -79.56 -35.70 66.13
CA HIS A 422 -79.36 -34.81 64.99
C HIS A 422 -77.89 -34.80 64.56
N ASN A 423 -76.96 -34.67 65.51
CA ASN A 423 -75.53 -34.79 65.24
C ASN A 423 -75.20 -36.14 64.61
N ARG A 424 -75.69 -37.26 65.16
CA ARG A 424 -75.46 -38.58 64.56
C ARG A 424 -75.96 -38.66 63.11
N GLN A 425 -77.20 -38.25 62.83
CA GLN A 425 -77.74 -38.20 61.47
C GLN A 425 -76.94 -37.27 60.55
N HIS A 426 -76.46 -36.14 61.07
CA HIS A 426 -75.61 -35.21 60.31
C HIS A 426 -74.26 -35.85 59.95
N HIS A 427 -73.63 -36.58 60.88
CA HIS A 427 -72.38 -37.29 60.62
C HIS A 427 -72.58 -38.48 59.66
N GLU A 428 -73.68 -39.23 59.79
CA GLU A 428 -74.03 -40.31 58.84
C GLU A 428 -74.23 -39.76 57.42
N ARG A 429 -75.00 -38.67 57.25
CA ARG A 429 -75.16 -37.97 55.96
C ARG A 429 -73.84 -37.39 55.42
N PHE A 430 -72.99 -36.85 56.29
CA PHE A 430 -71.67 -36.35 55.90
C PHE A 430 -70.77 -37.47 55.36
N LEU A 431 -70.75 -38.64 56.01
CA LEU A 431 -70.02 -39.82 55.52
C LEU A 431 -70.61 -40.37 54.22
N GLU A 432 -71.92 -40.29 54.01
CA GLU A 432 -72.55 -40.65 52.72
C GLU A 432 -72.11 -39.71 51.60
N GLN A 433 -72.21 -38.40 51.80
CA GLN A 433 -71.70 -37.40 50.84
C GLN A 433 -70.20 -37.59 50.56
N LEU A 434 -69.39 -37.86 51.60
CA LEU A 434 -67.97 -38.10 51.43
C LEU A 434 -67.70 -39.41 50.66
N SER A 435 -68.47 -40.47 50.93
CA SER A 435 -68.43 -41.73 50.17
C SER A 435 -68.78 -41.53 48.70
N GLU A 436 -69.83 -40.76 48.39
CA GLU A 436 -70.19 -40.40 47.02
C GLU A 436 -69.08 -39.62 46.31
N LYS A 437 -68.52 -38.58 46.96
CA LYS A 437 -67.41 -37.79 46.39
C LYS A 437 -66.15 -38.63 46.15
N MET A 438 -65.87 -39.60 47.04
CA MET A 438 -64.78 -40.58 46.89
C MET A 438 -65.09 -41.71 45.88
N LYS A 439 -66.31 -41.75 45.34
CA LYS A 439 -66.88 -42.75 44.42
C LYS A 439 -66.99 -44.17 45.01
N LEU A 440 -67.29 -44.26 46.30
CA LEU A 440 -67.47 -45.50 47.06
C LEU A 440 -68.93 -45.94 47.24
N GLY A 441 -69.91 -45.13 46.80
CA GLY A 441 -71.33 -45.25 47.20
C GLY A 441 -71.95 -46.65 47.11
N GLY A 442 -71.60 -47.46 46.10
CA GLY A 442 -72.10 -48.84 45.97
C GLY A 442 -71.44 -49.87 46.89
N VAL A 443 -70.26 -49.58 47.45
CA VAL A 443 -69.52 -50.45 48.38
C VAL A 443 -69.82 -50.08 49.83
N THR A 444 -70.10 -48.80 50.11
CA THR A 444 -70.36 -48.30 51.46
C THR A 444 -71.82 -48.34 51.90
N ALA A 445 -72.76 -48.60 50.97
CA ALA A 445 -74.21 -48.56 51.25
C ALA A 445 -74.61 -49.42 52.46
N ASP A 446 -74.13 -50.67 52.52
CA ASP A 446 -74.49 -51.63 53.58
C ASP A 446 -73.51 -51.64 54.77
N LEU A 447 -72.46 -50.82 54.74
CA LEU A 447 -71.45 -50.77 55.80
C LEU A 447 -71.89 -49.90 56.98
N GLY A 448 -71.56 -50.33 58.20
CA GLY A 448 -71.71 -49.52 59.41
C GLY A 448 -70.75 -48.32 59.46
N PHE A 449 -71.02 -47.36 60.36
CA PHE A 449 -70.29 -46.08 60.48
C PHE A 449 -68.76 -46.23 60.44
N ASP A 450 -68.21 -47.12 61.28
CA ASP A 450 -66.76 -47.32 61.40
C ASP A 450 -66.14 -47.90 60.11
N MET A 451 -66.80 -48.88 59.49
CA MET A 451 -66.33 -49.49 58.24
C MET A 451 -66.46 -48.54 57.04
N ARG A 452 -67.46 -47.64 57.02
CA ARG A 452 -67.52 -46.56 56.03
C ARG A 452 -66.32 -45.62 56.17
N LEU A 453 -65.92 -45.30 57.40
CA LEU A 453 -64.75 -44.45 57.67
C LEU A 453 -63.44 -45.10 57.17
N GLU A 454 -63.22 -46.38 57.47
CA GLU A 454 -62.03 -47.13 56.97
C GLU A 454 -62.00 -47.25 55.44
N ALA A 455 -63.15 -47.46 54.80
CA ALA A 455 -63.26 -47.48 53.33
C ALA A 455 -62.93 -46.11 52.72
N ILE A 456 -63.37 -45.01 53.33
CA ILE A 456 -63.02 -43.65 52.91
C ILE A 456 -61.52 -43.37 53.09
N LEU A 457 -60.94 -43.76 54.23
CA LEU A 457 -59.51 -43.55 54.52
C LEU A 457 -58.61 -44.31 53.55
N SER A 458 -58.86 -45.61 53.34
CA SER A 458 -58.09 -46.42 52.39
C SER A 458 -58.21 -45.92 50.94
N ARG A 459 -59.38 -45.39 50.56
CA ARG A 459 -59.59 -44.74 49.26
C ARG A 459 -58.82 -43.42 49.15
N ALA A 460 -58.80 -42.59 50.20
CA ALA A 460 -58.03 -41.36 50.24
C ALA A 460 -56.52 -41.65 50.12
N GLU A 461 -56.00 -42.65 50.84
CA GLU A 461 -54.61 -43.10 50.69
C GLU A 461 -54.29 -43.57 49.26
N GLN A 462 -55.22 -44.29 48.62
CA GLN A 462 -55.04 -44.75 47.23
C GLN A 462 -54.94 -43.56 46.27
N LEU A 463 -55.81 -42.55 46.43
CA LEU A 463 -55.78 -41.33 45.60
C LEU A 463 -54.47 -40.56 45.82
N VAL A 464 -54.03 -40.39 47.07
CA VAL A 464 -52.74 -39.75 47.40
C VAL A 464 -51.55 -40.51 46.78
N LYS A 465 -51.57 -41.84 46.76
CA LYS A 465 -50.54 -42.66 46.09
C LYS A 465 -50.56 -42.48 44.57
N GLN A 466 -51.74 -42.37 43.95
CA GLN A 466 -51.91 -42.13 42.51
C GLN A 466 -51.45 -40.72 42.10
N GLU A 467 -51.83 -39.69 42.86
CA GLU A 467 -51.37 -38.32 42.68
C GLU A 467 -49.85 -38.22 42.89
N GLY A 468 -49.30 -38.90 43.91
CA GLY A 468 -47.87 -38.98 44.14
C GLY A 468 -47.09 -39.57 42.95
N ALA A 469 -47.60 -40.65 42.33
CA ALA A 469 -47.01 -41.22 41.13
C ALA A 469 -47.05 -40.24 39.94
N ALA A 470 -48.20 -39.62 39.67
CA ALA A 470 -48.36 -38.62 38.61
C ALA A 470 -47.48 -37.37 38.84
N LEU A 471 -47.27 -36.96 40.09
CA LEU A 471 -46.36 -35.88 40.47
C LEU A 471 -44.89 -36.25 40.24
N VAL A 472 -44.50 -37.52 40.45
CA VAL A 472 -43.15 -38.00 40.11
C VAL A 472 -42.94 -38.07 38.60
N GLU A 473 -43.93 -38.54 37.83
CA GLU A 473 -43.88 -38.55 36.36
C GLU A 473 -43.79 -37.13 35.77
N THR A 474 -44.65 -36.21 36.21
CA THR A 474 -44.58 -34.81 35.77
C THR A 474 -43.30 -34.12 36.21
N ARG A 475 -42.78 -34.40 37.42
CA ARG A 475 -41.47 -33.90 37.89
C ARG A 475 -40.33 -34.43 37.03
N THR A 476 -40.30 -35.71 36.69
CA THR A 476 -39.25 -36.30 35.84
C THR A 476 -39.33 -35.80 34.41
N LEU A 477 -40.54 -35.63 33.85
CA LEU A 477 -40.76 -34.96 32.57
C LEU A 477 -40.21 -33.52 32.60
N ALA A 478 -40.55 -32.73 33.62
CA ALA A 478 -40.08 -31.36 33.79
C ALA A 478 -38.54 -31.29 33.88
N HIS A 479 -37.90 -32.18 34.64
CA HIS A 479 -36.43 -32.27 34.70
C HIS A 479 -35.82 -32.73 33.36
N SER A 480 -36.52 -33.52 32.56
CA SER A 480 -36.08 -33.89 31.20
C SER A 480 -36.16 -32.70 30.24
N LEU A 481 -37.23 -31.90 30.32
CA LEU A 481 -37.43 -30.69 29.52
C LEU A 481 -36.45 -29.59 29.93
N GLN A 482 -36.21 -29.39 31.23
CA GLN A 482 -35.22 -28.46 31.75
C GLN A 482 -33.80 -28.82 31.27
N ARG A 483 -33.43 -30.11 31.25
CA ARG A 483 -32.16 -30.57 30.67
C ARG A 483 -32.08 -30.31 29.15
N LYS A 484 -33.16 -30.59 28.40
CA LYS A 484 -33.23 -30.28 26.95
C LYS A 484 -33.11 -28.78 26.69
N MET A 485 -33.78 -27.94 27.48
CA MET A 485 -33.72 -26.48 27.38
C MET A 485 -32.32 -25.96 27.71
N LYS A 486 -31.68 -26.44 28.79
CA LYS A 486 -30.29 -26.09 29.12
C LYS A 486 -29.33 -26.45 27.98
N ALA A 487 -29.43 -27.66 27.43
CA ALA A 487 -28.60 -28.10 26.31
C ALA A 487 -28.88 -27.30 25.01
N GLN A 488 -30.11 -26.86 24.77
CA GLN A 488 -30.42 -25.96 23.65
C GLN A 488 -29.86 -24.55 23.88
N LYS A 489 -29.92 -24.04 25.11
CA LYS A 489 -29.33 -22.75 25.50
C LYS A 489 -27.80 -22.75 25.35
N GLU A 490 -27.11 -23.77 25.87
CA GLU A 490 -25.65 -23.94 25.71
C GLU A 490 -25.25 -24.04 24.22
N ARG A 491 -26.07 -24.70 23.38
CA ARG A 491 -25.87 -24.73 21.92
C ARG A 491 -26.12 -23.39 21.24
N LEU A 492 -27.03 -22.56 21.75
CA LEU A 492 -27.28 -21.22 21.24
C LEU A 492 -26.12 -20.29 21.61
N GLU A 493 -25.73 -20.25 22.89
CA GLU A 493 -24.58 -19.48 23.39
C GLU A 493 -23.28 -19.84 22.64
N SER A 494 -23.05 -21.14 22.39
CA SER A 494 -21.92 -21.60 21.57
C SER A 494 -21.95 -21.07 20.12
N LYS A 495 -23.15 -21.00 19.50
CA LYS A 495 -23.31 -20.40 18.17
C LYS A 495 -23.15 -18.89 18.19
N GLU A 496 -23.70 -18.22 19.19
CA GLU A 496 -23.59 -16.76 19.38
C GLU A 496 -22.11 -16.35 19.48
N LEU A 497 -21.34 -17.03 20.35
CA LEU A 497 -19.89 -16.86 20.47
C LEU A 497 -19.15 -17.07 19.13
N HIS A 498 -19.57 -18.06 18.32
CA HIS A 498 -18.99 -18.28 17.00
C HIS A 498 -19.32 -17.13 16.03
N THR A 499 -20.56 -16.66 15.98
CA THR A 499 -20.94 -15.47 15.18
C THR A 499 -20.17 -14.22 15.62
N ASP A 500 -19.97 -14.00 16.92
CA ASP A 500 -19.23 -12.84 17.41
C ASP A 500 -17.73 -12.94 17.10
N LEU A 501 -17.15 -14.13 17.14
CA LEU A 501 -15.78 -14.36 16.67
C LEU A 501 -15.64 -14.11 15.17
N LEU A 502 -16.61 -14.54 14.36
CA LEU A 502 -16.66 -14.22 12.93
C LEU A 502 -16.82 -12.72 12.67
N ARG A 503 -17.73 -12.03 13.39
CA ARG A 503 -17.92 -10.57 13.30
C ARG A 503 -16.63 -9.82 13.63
N ARG A 504 -15.94 -10.20 14.72
CA ARG A 504 -14.63 -9.63 15.07
C ARG A 504 -13.59 -9.89 13.98
N LYS A 505 -13.57 -11.08 13.38
CA LYS A 505 -12.63 -11.38 12.29
C LYS A 505 -12.93 -10.60 11.01
N VAL A 506 -14.20 -10.39 10.67
CA VAL A 506 -14.61 -9.50 9.57
C VAL A 506 -14.18 -8.07 9.85
N ALA A 507 -14.45 -7.52 11.04
CA ALA A 507 -14.01 -6.19 11.43
C ALA A 507 -12.49 -6.02 11.31
N GLN A 508 -11.70 -6.98 11.82
CA GLN A 508 -10.24 -6.99 11.66
C GLN A 508 -9.83 -6.98 10.18
N LEU A 509 -10.45 -7.80 9.32
CA LEU A 509 -10.12 -7.85 7.89
C LEU A 509 -10.50 -6.55 7.16
N GLU A 510 -11.57 -5.87 7.57
CA GLU A 510 -11.90 -4.55 7.06
C GLU A 510 -10.93 -3.47 7.54
N GLU A 511 -10.49 -3.50 8.80
CA GLU A 511 -9.44 -2.61 9.32
C GLU A 511 -8.10 -2.83 8.59
N GLU A 512 -7.68 -4.08 8.40
CA GLU A 512 -6.50 -4.41 7.59
C GLU A 512 -6.65 -3.90 6.14
N LYS A 513 -7.85 -4.00 5.55
CA LYS A 513 -8.12 -3.44 4.21
C LYS A 513 -8.06 -1.92 4.19
N ARG A 514 -8.61 -1.23 5.20
CA ARG A 514 -8.54 0.23 5.36
C ARG A 514 -7.08 0.68 5.53
N ALA A 515 -6.31 0.01 6.39
CA ALA A 515 -4.89 0.29 6.60
C ALA A 515 -4.05 0.07 5.33
N ARG A 516 -4.25 -1.03 4.60
CA ARG A 516 -3.59 -1.26 3.28
C ARG A 516 -3.94 -0.18 2.26
N SER A 517 -5.18 0.32 2.28
CA SER A 517 -5.63 1.40 1.39
C SER A 517 -4.97 2.73 1.75
N ALA A 518 -4.87 3.05 3.05
CA ALA A 518 -4.15 4.23 3.54
C ALA A 518 -2.65 4.19 3.16
N LEU A 519 -1.98 3.04 3.39
CA LEU A 519 -0.58 2.82 3.00
C LEU A 519 -0.34 2.94 1.49
N ALA A 520 -1.34 2.61 0.65
CA ALA A 520 -1.26 2.83 -0.79
C ALA A 520 -1.29 4.33 -1.14
N VAL A 521 -2.19 5.10 -0.52
CA VAL A 521 -2.25 6.56 -0.68
C VAL A 521 -0.97 7.23 -0.19
N GLU A 522 -0.46 6.85 0.99
CA GLU A 522 0.82 7.36 1.52
C GLU A 522 2.00 7.04 0.58
N ARG A 523 2.01 5.86 -0.06
CA ARG A 523 3.00 5.52 -1.09
C ARG A 523 2.87 6.42 -2.32
N ASP A 524 1.67 6.65 -2.82
CA ASP A 524 1.45 7.50 -3.99
C ASP A 524 1.85 8.97 -3.70
N ASP A 525 1.54 9.47 -2.50
CA ASP A 525 1.99 10.78 -2.03
C ASP A 525 3.52 10.86 -1.86
N ALA A 526 4.16 9.81 -1.32
CA ALA A 526 5.62 9.72 -1.23
C ALA A 526 6.27 9.66 -2.64
N HIS A 527 5.68 8.94 -3.59
CA HIS A 527 6.11 8.91 -4.99
C HIS A 527 5.93 10.27 -5.68
N LEU A 528 4.83 10.98 -5.40
CA LEU A 528 4.61 12.36 -5.87
C LEU A 528 5.62 13.34 -5.27
N ALA A 529 5.95 13.20 -3.97
CA ALA A 529 6.97 14.00 -3.30
C ALA A 529 8.37 13.73 -3.88
N ALA A 530 8.74 12.46 -4.09
CA ALA A 530 9.99 12.06 -4.72
C ALA A 530 10.10 12.63 -6.15
N ARG A 531 9.04 12.53 -6.97
CA ARG A 531 8.99 13.14 -8.32
C ARG A 531 9.12 14.67 -8.27
N LYS A 532 8.55 15.34 -7.26
CA LYS A 532 8.72 16.80 -7.05
C LYS A 532 10.17 17.15 -6.67
N LEU A 533 10.81 16.35 -5.82
CA LEU A 533 12.22 16.53 -5.45
C LEU A 533 13.16 16.26 -6.63
N GLN A 534 12.94 15.20 -7.40
CA GLN A 534 13.68 14.90 -8.62
C GLN A 534 13.62 16.07 -9.62
N LYS A 535 12.43 16.63 -9.85
CA LYS A 535 12.26 17.84 -10.68
C LYS A 535 12.92 19.10 -10.11
N LYS A 536 13.25 19.15 -8.81
CA LYS A 536 14.08 20.22 -8.22
C LYS A 536 15.57 19.93 -8.43
N THR A 537 16.03 18.69 -8.22
CA THR A 537 17.44 18.32 -8.46
C THR A 537 17.82 18.47 -9.92
N GLU A 538 16.94 18.11 -10.86
CA GLU A 538 17.14 18.32 -12.31
C GLU A 538 17.28 19.81 -12.69
N ARG A 539 16.59 20.72 -11.98
CA ARG A 539 16.72 22.17 -12.19
C ARG A 539 18.04 22.67 -11.64
N LEU A 540 18.36 22.31 -10.39
CA LEU A 540 19.62 22.68 -9.73
C LEU A 540 20.85 22.14 -10.49
N GLN A 541 20.74 20.95 -11.10
CA GLN A 541 21.78 20.41 -11.98
C GLN A 541 21.98 21.27 -13.23
N LYS A 542 20.90 21.68 -13.91
CA LYS A 542 20.98 22.57 -15.08
C LYS A 542 21.51 23.96 -14.74
N GLU A 543 21.12 24.51 -13.59
CA GLU A 543 21.66 25.77 -13.06
C GLU A 543 23.16 25.63 -12.79
N LEU A 544 23.60 24.55 -12.11
CA LEU A 544 25.00 24.23 -11.86
C LEU A 544 25.81 24.02 -13.16
N GLU A 545 25.23 23.37 -14.18
CA GLU A 545 25.83 23.22 -15.51
C GLU A 545 26.03 24.56 -16.20
N SER A 546 25.02 25.45 -16.16
CA SER A 546 25.12 26.79 -16.74
C SER A 546 26.20 27.65 -16.04
N LEU A 547 26.29 27.56 -14.71
CA LEU A 547 27.32 28.24 -13.91
C LEU A 547 28.72 27.65 -14.13
N ARG A 548 28.83 26.34 -14.40
CA ARG A 548 30.10 25.73 -14.83
C ARG A 548 30.50 26.24 -16.21
N HIS A 549 29.54 26.37 -17.13
CA HIS A 549 29.80 26.85 -18.49
C HIS A 549 30.29 28.31 -18.50
N SER A 550 29.64 29.20 -17.75
CA SER A 550 30.10 30.58 -17.60
C SER A 550 31.44 30.67 -16.86
N ASN A 551 31.71 29.79 -15.89
CA ASN A 551 33.03 29.72 -15.24
C ASN A 551 34.14 29.28 -16.22
N THR A 552 33.86 28.33 -17.13
CA THR A 552 34.81 27.96 -18.19
C THR A 552 35.00 29.05 -19.23
N GLU A 553 33.95 29.78 -19.58
CA GLU A 553 34.00 30.93 -20.49
C GLU A 553 34.82 32.08 -19.90
N LEU A 554 34.58 32.45 -18.64
CA LEU A 554 35.37 33.46 -17.92
C LEU A 554 36.84 33.04 -17.78
N LYS A 555 37.14 31.74 -17.63
CA LYS A 555 38.52 31.23 -17.64
C LYS A 555 39.18 31.34 -19.02
N ALA A 556 38.44 31.13 -20.11
CA ALA A 556 38.93 31.35 -21.46
C ALA A 556 39.22 32.84 -21.71
N GLN A 557 38.28 33.73 -21.37
CA GLN A 557 38.48 35.18 -21.44
C GLN A 557 39.67 35.66 -20.57
N LEU A 558 39.91 35.03 -19.42
CA LEU A 558 41.08 35.29 -18.59
C LEU A 558 42.38 34.85 -19.29
N ALA A 559 42.39 33.67 -19.93
CA ALA A 559 43.53 33.20 -20.71
C ALA A 559 43.81 34.11 -21.93
N ASP A 560 42.77 34.58 -22.62
CA ASP A 560 42.90 35.51 -23.74
C ASP A 560 43.45 36.87 -23.29
N THR A 561 42.97 37.41 -22.16
CA THR A 561 43.51 38.66 -21.59
C THR A 561 44.94 38.50 -21.07
N HIS A 562 45.32 37.33 -20.55
CA HIS A 562 46.74 37.00 -20.29
C HIS A 562 47.57 36.96 -21.58
N GLY A 563 47.07 36.36 -22.66
CA GLY A 563 47.72 36.34 -23.97
C GLY A 563 47.88 37.74 -24.58
N LEU A 564 46.86 38.59 -24.49
CA LEU A 564 46.94 40.01 -24.87
C LEU A 564 47.96 40.77 -24.01
N LYS A 565 48.02 40.51 -22.70
CA LYS A 565 49.02 41.13 -21.81
C LYS A 565 50.44 40.74 -22.18
N ILE A 566 50.68 39.49 -22.59
CA ILE A 566 51.97 39.03 -23.12
C ILE A 566 52.31 39.79 -24.40
N LYS A 567 51.40 39.85 -25.39
CA LYS A 567 51.60 40.62 -26.63
C LYS A 567 51.90 42.11 -26.39
N VAL A 568 51.24 42.74 -25.42
CA VAL A 568 51.50 44.14 -25.03
C VAL A 568 52.89 44.28 -24.39
N MET A 569 53.34 43.30 -23.60
CA MET A 569 54.70 43.29 -23.04
C MET A 569 55.77 43.10 -24.13
N GLU A 570 55.54 42.19 -25.08
CA GLU A 570 56.40 41.98 -26.26
C GLU A 570 56.48 43.25 -27.12
N GLN A 571 55.34 43.86 -27.45
CA GLN A 571 55.27 45.13 -28.17
C GLN A 571 56.04 46.23 -27.42
N LYS A 572 55.82 46.37 -26.10
CA LYS A 572 56.55 47.34 -25.28
C LYS A 572 58.06 47.10 -25.32
N GLN A 573 58.51 45.84 -25.31
CA GLN A 573 59.92 45.50 -25.45
C GLN A 573 60.46 45.90 -26.83
N THR A 574 59.76 45.56 -27.94
CA THR A 574 60.18 45.97 -29.29
C THR A 574 60.24 47.49 -29.44
N ILE A 575 59.33 48.25 -28.81
CA ILE A 575 59.37 49.72 -28.77
C ILE A 575 60.61 50.20 -28.00
N THR A 576 60.99 49.58 -26.88
CA THR A 576 62.22 49.96 -26.16
C THR A 576 63.49 49.65 -26.96
N GLU A 577 63.52 48.55 -27.70
CA GLU A 577 64.62 48.19 -28.59
C GLU A 577 64.71 49.14 -29.80
N GLN A 578 63.58 49.48 -30.41
CA GLN A 578 63.48 50.49 -31.46
C GLN A 578 63.94 51.86 -30.97
N ASN A 579 63.48 52.33 -29.81
CA ASN A 579 63.92 53.60 -29.21
C ASN A 579 65.43 53.61 -28.92
N LYS A 580 66.00 52.48 -28.47
CA LYS A 580 67.45 52.36 -28.31
C LYS A 580 68.18 52.48 -29.65
N SER A 581 67.70 51.79 -30.69
CA SER A 581 68.28 51.86 -32.04
C SER A 581 68.13 53.25 -32.67
N LEU A 582 67.04 53.97 -32.40
CA LEU A 582 66.84 55.36 -32.80
C LEU A 582 67.86 56.28 -32.11
N GLY A 583 68.08 56.13 -30.80
CA GLY A 583 69.12 56.89 -30.09
C GLY A 583 70.55 56.57 -30.54
N GLU A 584 70.82 55.36 -31.03
CA GLU A 584 72.09 54.99 -31.67
C GLU A 584 72.21 55.62 -33.08
N LEU A 585 71.12 55.63 -33.86
CA LEU A 585 71.02 56.32 -35.16
C LEU A 585 71.15 57.84 -35.03
N GLU A 586 70.57 58.46 -34.01
CA GLU A 586 70.70 59.90 -33.72
C GLU A 586 72.15 60.26 -33.38
N LYS A 587 72.83 59.48 -32.52
CA LYS A 587 74.27 59.64 -32.26
C LYS A 587 75.10 59.45 -33.53
N GLY A 588 74.74 58.49 -34.38
CA GLY A 588 75.35 58.27 -35.68
C GLY A 588 75.17 59.47 -36.61
N LYS A 589 73.96 60.02 -36.69
CA LYS A 589 73.61 61.23 -37.43
C LYS A 589 74.39 62.44 -36.91
N GLU A 590 74.41 62.69 -35.61
CA GLU A 590 75.22 63.78 -35.04
C GLU A 590 76.71 63.63 -35.37
N SER A 591 77.25 62.41 -35.32
CA SER A 591 78.65 62.15 -35.70
C SER A 591 78.90 62.41 -37.19
N ALA A 592 77.96 62.02 -38.05
CA ALA A 592 78.01 62.28 -39.49
C ALA A 592 77.87 63.78 -39.80
N GLU A 593 76.97 64.51 -39.13
CA GLU A 593 76.81 65.96 -39.24
C GLU A 593 78.07 66.69 -38.77
N LYS A 594 78.68 66.28 -37.65
CA LYS A 594 79.98 66.80 -37.17
C LYS A 594 81.10 66.56 -38.19
N LYS A 595 81.15 65.38 -38.82
CA LYS A 595 82.12 65.09 -39.91
C LYS A 595 81.83 65.88 -41.19
N LEU A 596 80.56 66.13 -41.50
CA LEU A 596 80.15 66.91 -42.67
C LEU A 596 80.49 68.40 -42.48
N THR A 597 80.31 68.95 -41.27
CA THR A 597 80.69 70.35 -40.98
C THR A 597 82.20 70.54 -40.98
N THR A 598 83.00 69.59 -40.43
CA THR A 598 84.47 69.65 -40.54
C THR A 598 84.92 69.54 -41.99
N ALA A 599 84.40 68.58 -42.77
CA ALA A 599 84.73 68.44 -44.19
C ALA A 599 84.32 69.67 -45.02
N LYS A 600 83.20 70.32 -44.67
CA LYS A 600 82.76 71.58 -45.30
C LYS A 600 83.72 72.74 -45.00
N ALA A 601 84.22 72.86 -43.77
CA ALA A 601 85.23 73.85 -43.40
C ALA A 601 86.59 73.59 -44.08
N GLU A 602 87.02 72.32 -44.17
CA GLU A 602 88.20 71.92 -44.94
C GLU A 602 88.05 72.23 -46.43
N PHE A 603 86.86 72.05 -47.00
CA PHE A 603 86.59 72.41 -48.39
C PHE A 603 86.64 73.93 -48.60
N GLN A 604 86.04 74.72 -47.69
CA GLN A 604 86.07 76.18 -47.74
C GLN A 604 87.52 76.72 -47.66
N THR A 605 88.37 76.17 -46.79
CA THR A 605 89.78 76.58 -46.72
C THR A 605 90.59 76.19 -47.96
N LYS A 606 90.29 75.05 -48.60
CA LYS A 606 90.87 74.69 -49.91
C LYS A 606 90.43 75.64 -51.03
N VAL A 607 89.17 76.06 -51.05
CA VAL A 607 88.66 77.04 -52.03
C VAL A 607 89.32 78.41 -51.84
N LEU A 608 89.50 78.87 -50.60
CA LEU A 608 90.19 80.13 -50.32
C LEU A 608 91.64 80.12 -50.82
N ARG A 609 92.41 79.05 -50.51
CA ARG A 609 93.78 78.90 -51.04
C ARG A 609 93.84 78.89 -52.56
N ALA A 610 92.92 78.20 -53.22
CA ALA A 610 92.87 78.17 -54.69
C ALA A 610 92.61 79.57 -55.30
N ILE A 611 91.85 80.43 -54.61
CA ILE A 611 91.65 81.83 -55.01
C ILE A 611 92.92 82.66 -54.79
N GLU A 612 93.62 82.47 -53.67
CA GLU A 612 94.91 83.12 -53.38
C GLU A 612 95.98 82.74 -54.42
N ASP A 613 96.11 81.45 -54.74
CA ASP A 613 97.02 80.93 -55.77
C ASP A 613 96.68 81.51 -57.16
N GLN A 614 95.39 81.64 -57.49
CA GLN A 614 94.93 82.25 -58.74
C GLN A 614 95.29 83.74 -58.83
N GLN A 615 95.18 84.49 -57.72
CA GLN A 615 95.58 85.90 -57.66
C GLN A 615 97.10 86.07 -57.82
N GLN A 616 97.91 85.21 -57.18
CA GLN A 616 99.36 85.22 -57.35
C GLN A 616 99.77 84.93 -58.80
N ALA A 617 99.11 83.98 -59.47
CA ALA A 617 99.32 83.70 -60.89
C ALA A 617 98.95 84.89 -61.79
N GLN A 618 97.90 85.65 -61.47
CA GLN A 618 97.55 86.88 -62.19
C GLN A 618 98.63 87.98 -62.05
N ILE A 619 99.14 88.21 -60.84
CA ILE A 619 100.20 89.21 -60.59
C ILE A 619 101.48 88.89 -61.39
N LEU A 620 101.90 87.62 -61.43
CA LEU A 620 103.04 87.17 -62.24
C LEU A 620 102.82 87.40 -63.74
N LEU A 621 101.59 87.20 -64.22
CA LEU A 621 101.24 87.36 -65.63
C LEU A 621 101.18 88.85 -66.04
N GLU A 622 100.75 89.74 -65.15
CA GLU A 622 100.86 91.19 -65.32
C GLU A 622 102.32 91.67 -65.34
N SER A 623 103.19 91.11 -64.49
CA SER A 623 104.63 91.38 -64.50
C SER A 623 105.26 91.03 -65.85
N HIS A 624 105.09 89.80 -66.34
CA HIS A 624 105.61 89.38 -67.65
C HIS A 624 105.02 90.20 -68.82
N SER A 625 103.76 90.63 -68.72
CA SER A 625 103.11 91.55 -69.67
C SER A 625 103.80 92.92 -69.71
N ASN A 626 104.20 93.45 -68.56
CA ASN A 626 104.91 94.72 -68.45
C ASN A 626 106.35 94.62 -69.01
N GLU A 627 107.06 93.52 -68.75
CA GLU A 627 108.39 93.25 -69.33
C GLU A 627 108.34 93.07 -70.86
N LEU A 628 107.32 92.37 -71.38
CA LEU A 628 107.08 92.29 -72.83
C LEU A 628 106.78 93.67 -73.46
N ARG A 629 106.22 94.61 -72.69
CA ARG A 629 105.96 95.98 -73.15
C ARG A 629 107.24 96.80 -73.25
N THR A 630 108.13 96.71 -72.26
CA THR A 630 109.42 97.42 -72.27
C THR A 630 110.37 96.88 -73.34
N LEU A 631 110.45 95.55 -73.51
CA LEU A 631 111.23 94.92 -74.59
C LEU A 631 110.76 95.32 -76.00
N ARG A 632 109.46 95.57 -76.19
CA ARG A 632 108.93 96.11 -77.47
C ARG A 632 109.34 97.56 -77.70
N GLN A 633 109.46 98.38 -76.65
CA GLN A 633 109.92 99.77 -76.77
C GLN A 633 111.41 99.85 -77.14
N THR A 634 112.28 99.07 -76.50
CA THR A 634 113.72 99.09 -76.81
C THR A 634 114.02 98.57 -78.22
N LEU A 635 113.28 97.55 -78.69
CA LEU A 635 113.35 97.09 -80.09
C LEU A 635 112.95 98.19 -81.09
N ALA A 636 111.90 98.97 -80.77
CA ALA A 636 111.46 100.06 -81.62
C ALA A 636 112.51 101.18 -81.72
N GLU A 637 113.22 101.48 -80.62
CA GLU A 637 114.32 102.46 -80.58
C GLU A 637 115.53 102.00 -81.39
N LEU A 638 115.96 100.74 -81.26
CA LEU A 638 117.04 100.16 -82.07
C LEU A 638 116.72 100.19 -83.57
N SER A 639 115.48 99.89 -83.95
CA SER A 639 115.05 99.98 -85.36
C SER A 639 115.07 101.42 -85.92
N LYS A 640 115.09 102.43 -85.05
CA LYS A 640 115.11 103.85 -85.42
C LYS A 640 116.54 104.36 -85.59
N THR A 641 117.48 103.92 -84.74
CA THR A 641 118.91 104.25 -84.88
C THR A 641 119.53 103.59 -86.12
N GLU A 642 119.16 102.35 -86.43
CA GLU A 642 119.55 101.64 -87.66
C GLU A 642 119.19 102.44 -88.92
N ARG A 643 117.94 102.92 -89.01
CA ARG A 643 117.47 103.76 -90.13
C ARG A 643 118.21 105.10 -90.23
N GLN A 644 118.60 105.71 -89.10
CA GLN A 644 119.37 106.96 -89.11
C GLN A 644 120.80 106.73 -89.61
N LEU A 645 121.47 105.66 -89.18
CA LEU A 645 122.81 105.29 -89.64
C LEU A 645 122.83 104.92 -91.14
N ALA A 646 121.84 104.17 -91.61
CA ALA A 646 121.70 103.84 -93.03
C ALA A 646 121.54 105.10 -93.91
N ASN A 647 120.70 106.05 -93.48
CA ASN A 647 120.51 107.31 -94.18
C ASN A 647 121.77 108.19 -94.18
N PHE A 648 122.48 108.27 -93.05
CA PHE A 648 123.75 109.02 -92.96
C PHE A 648 124.81 108.44 -93.91
N ARG A 649 124.98 107.12 -93.92
CA ARG A 649 125.94 106.41 -94.80
C ARG A 649 125.65 106.68 -96.29
N LYS A 650 124.37 106.75 -96.68
CA LYS A 650 123.96 107.12 -98.04
C LYS A 650 124.37 108.55 -98.41
N VAL A 651 124.03 109.53 -97.58
CA VAL A 651 124.31 110.96 -97.86
C VAL A 651 125.81 111.24 -97.95
N VAL A 652 126.63 110.64 -97.06
CA VAL A 652 128.10 110.80 -97.11
C VAL A 652 128.69 110.19 -98.38
N SER A 653 128.15 109.06 -98.86
CA SER A 653 128.60 108.42 -100.11
C SER A 653 128.28 109.28 -101.34
N GLU A 654 127.07 109.85 -101.40
CA GLU A 654 126.64 110.76 -102.48
C GLU A 654 127.46 112.07 -102.49
N MET A 655 127.77 112.64 -101.32
CA MET A 655 128.58 113.87 -101.21
C MET A 655 130.04 113.71 -101.64
N LEU A 656 130.60 112.50 -101.59
CA LEU A 656 131.99 112.22 -101.96
C LEU A 656 132.17 111.84 -103.46
N GLY A 657 131.10 111.96 -104.26
CA GLY A 657 131.14 111.65 -105.69
C GLY A 657 131.38 110.18 -106.00
N LEU A 658 130.99 109.28 -105.08
CA LEU A 658 131.13 107.83 -105.23
C LEU A 658 129.78 107.25 -105.66
N ASP A 659 129.75 106.61 -106.83
CA ASP A 659 128.49 106.15 -107.44
C ASP A 659 127.74 105.13 -106.56
N ALA A 660 126.57 105.54 -106.06
CA ALA A 660 125.80 104.83 -105.05
C ALA A 660 125.08 103.54 -105.55
N SER A 661 125.52 102.98 -106.68
CA SER A 661 124.98 101.76 -107.29
C SER A 661 125.82 100.50 -107.04
N MET A 662 127.06 100.63 -106.54
CA MET A 662 127.84 99.48 -106.07
C MET A 662 127.56 99.18 -104.59
N LEU A 663 126.76 98.15 -104.33
CA LEU A 663 126.32 97.75 -102.98
C LEU A 663 127.40 97.00 -102.16
N ALA A 664 128.64 97.49 -102.18
CA ALA A 664 129.73 97.07 -101.27
C ALA A 664 130.93 98.03 -101.36
N ILE A 665 130.74 99.34 -101.21
CA ILE A 665 131.88 100.25 -100.96
C ILE A 665 132.39 99.96 -99.54
N PRO A 666 133.65 99.47 -99.36
CA PRO A 666 134.19 99.24 -98.03
C PRO A 666 134.44 100.59 -97.35
N ASP A 667 134.16 100.69 -96.04
CA ASP A 667 134.21 101.99 -95.35
C ASP A 667 135.60 102.65 -95.40
N TYR A 668 136.68 101.86 -95.58
CA TYR A 668 138.03 102.40 -95.77
C TYR A 668 138.19 103.27 -97.03
N GLU A 669 137.40 103.09 -98.09
CA GLU A 669 137.49 103.92 -99.31
C GLU A 669 136.82 105.28 -99.14
N ILE A 670 135.72 105.32 -98.39
CA ILE A 670 135.07 106.56 -97.94
C ILE A 670 136.04 107.33 -97.04
N ILE A 671 136.69 106.64 -96.09
CA ILE A 671 137.71 107.21 -95.21
C ILE A 671 138.92 107.73 -96.01
N LYS A 672 139.47 106.95 -96.96
CA LYS A 672 140.61 107.40 -97.81
C LYS A 672 140.32 108.64 -98.66
N ARG A 673 139.08 108.79 -99.15
CA ARG A 673 138.66 110.01 -99.88
C ARG A 673 138.53 111.21 -98.93
N LEU A 674 138.02 111.01 -97.71
CA LEU A 674 137.94 112.03 -96.66
C LEU A 674 139.34 112.45 -96.17
N GLU A 675 140.28 111.51 -96.03
CA GLU A 675 141.68 111.78 -95.65
C GLU A 675 142.41 112.64 -96.70
N TRP A 676 142.06 112.54 -97.98
CA TRP A 676 142.69 113.33 -99.06
C TRP A 676 142.16 114.77 -99.17
N LEU A 677 141.00 115.06 -98.56
CA LEU A 677 140.34 116.38 -98.58
C LEU A 677 140.64 117.24 -97.34
N LEU A 678 141.35 116.73 -96.33
CA LEU A 678 141.48 117.36 -95.01
C LEU A 678 142.93 117.46 -94.47
N HIS A 679 143.75 118.27 -95.14
CA HIS A 679 144.93 118.97 -94.59
C HIS A 679 144.98 120.38 -95.23
N PRO A 680 145.42 121.48 -94.57
CA PRO A 680 145.97 121.61 -93.20
C PRO A 680 145.26 122.68 -92.31
N TYR A 681 145.85 122.97 -91.13
CA TYR A 681 145.56 124.06 -90.17
C TYR A 681 144.47 123.90 -89.09
N HIS A 682 144.94 123.66 -87.86
CA HIS A 682 144.68 124.45 -86.62
C HIS A 682 143.23 124.73 -86.15
N HIS A 683 142.83 124.22 -84.97
CA HIS A 683 142.83 125.00 -83.69
C HIS A 683 142.04 124.32 -82.53
N HIS A 684 142.64 124.37 -81.34
CA HIS A 684 142.10 124.63 -79.98
C HIS A 684 140.85 123.95 -79.35
N TYR A 685 140.88 123.99 -78.00
CA TYR A 685 139.88 123.66 -76.97
C TYR A 685 139.63 122.16 -76.70
N HIS A 686 140.24 121.56 -75.68
CA HIS A 686 140.05 121.61 -74.20
C HIS A 686 138.87 120.76 -73.65
N PRO A 687 139.09 119.95 -72.59
CA PRO A 687 138.06 119.11 -71.94
C PRO A 687 137.48 119.78 -70.69
N HIS A 688 136.31 119.33 -70.20
CA HIS A 688 135.89 119.58 -68.80
C HIS A 688 134.90 118.53 -68.23
N HIS A 689 134.87 118.47 -66.90
CA HIS A 689 134.00 117.67 -66.03
C HIS A 689 132.61 118.29 -65.80
N HIS A 690 131.80 117.54 -65.01
CA HIS A 690 130.55 117.84 -64.27
C HIS A 690 129.33 117.12 -64.88
N ALA A 691 128.56 116.29 -64.15
CA ALA A 691 127.92 116.39 -62.82
C ALA A 691 126.57 117.16 -62.84
N SER A 692 125.61 116.63 -62.07
CA SER A 692 124.26 117.15 -61.76
C SER A 692 123.07 116.94 -62.73
N ASP A 693 122.16 116.09 -62.26
CA ASP A 693 120.73 116.38 -61.95
C ASP A 693 119.57 116.15 -62.94
N ALA A 694 118.44 115.81 -62.30
CA ALA A 694 117.14 115.37 -62.84
C ALA A 694 116.18 116.54 -63.17
N PRO A 695 114.89 116.28 -63.50
CA PRO A 695 113.85 116.56 -62.48
C PRO A 695 112.50 115.77 -62.57
N SER A 696 111.68 115.91 -61.50
CA SER A 696 110.20 115.82 -61.43
C SER A 696 109.48 114.46 -61.57
N ALA A 697 108.36 114.15 -60.86
CA ALA A 697 107.55 114.94 -59.91
C ALA A 697 106.54 114.10 -59.06
N TYR A 698 106.50 114.34 -57.72
CA TYR A 698 105.34 114.33 -56.77
C TYR A 698 104.35 113.11 -56.62
N PRO A 699 103.59 112.95 -55.49
CA PRO A 699 103.70 113.42 -54.08
C PRO A 699 103.50 112.26 -53.03
N PRO A 700 103.04 112.42 -51.75
CA PRO A 700 103.81 112.89 -50.57
C PRO A 700 103.63 112.06 -49.24
N GLN A 701 104.17 112.60 -48.12
CA GLN A 701 103.92 112.30 -46.67
C GLN A 701 104.54 110.99 -46.09
N GLN A 702 105.21 110.90 -44.92
CA GLN A 702 105.27 111.61 -43.61
C GLN A 702 104.10 111.42 -42.62
N HIS A 703 104.37 110.70 -41.52
CA HIS A 703 103.91 110.80 -40.10
C HIS A 703 104.14 109.40 -39.46
N HIS A 704 104.66 109.13 -38.25
CA HIS A 704 104.70 109.79 -36.93
C HIS A 704 103.40 109.69 -36.11
N GLN A 705 103.50 108.93 -35.01
CA GLN A 705 102.71 108.96 -33.76
C GLN A 705 101.29 108.32 -33.66
N LYS A 706 101.14 107.61 -32.53
CA LYS A 706 100.01 107.55 -31.57
C LYS A 706 98.81 106.62 -31.86
N ASP A 707 98.49 105.84 -30.82
CA ASP A 707 97.13 105.40 -30.49
C ASP A 707 96.16 106.61 -30.42
N PRO A 708 94.85 106.40 -30.61
CA PRO A 708 94.06 106.42 -29.38
C PRO A 708 92.90 105.41 -29.30
N THR A 709 92.59 105.16 -28.03
CA THR A 709 91.34 104.67 -27.44
C THR A 709 90.03 105.23 -28.01
N ALA A 710 88.99 104.39 -27.90
CA ALA A 710 87.58 104.74 -27.64
C ALA A 710 86.79 105.39 -28.81
N GLU A 711 85.44 105.38 -28.82
CA GLU A 711 84.47 105.10 -27.75
C GLU A 711 83.07 104.75 -28.29
N SER A 712 82.16 104.33 -27.38
CA SER A 712 80.69 104.30 -27.57
C SER A 712 80.13 103.23 -28.52
N ALA A 713 79.04 102.51 -28.24
CA ALA A 713 78.08 102.47 -27.12
C ALA A 713 77.31 101.12 -27.26
N THR A 714 76.65 100.49 -26.28
CA THR A 714 76.39 100.72 -24.84
C THR A 714 75.74 99.43 -24.29
N MET A 715 75.95 99.14 -23.00
CA MET A 715 75.00 98.41 -22.11
C MET A 715 74.66 96.94 -22.47
N GLU A 716 74.25 96.08 -21.52
CA GLU A 716 73.94 96.27 -20.09
C GLU A 716 74.28 95.03 -19.27
N ASN A 717 74.41 95.20 -17.95
CA ASN A 717 74.52 94.10 -16.98
C ASN A 717 73.15 93.46 -16.70
N ASP A 718 73.18 92.23 -16.18
CA ASP A 718 72.41 91.70 -15.03
C ASP A 718 71.55 92.69 -14.20
N PRO A 719 70.51 92.23 -13.43
CA PRO A 719 69.85 90.92 -13.38
C PRO A 719 68.30 91.03 -13.13
N ASN A 720 67.74 90.07 -12.37
CA ASN A 720 66.58 90.18 -11.46
C ASN A 720 65.12 89.85 -11.93
N THR A 721 64.65 88.69 -11.47
CA THR A 721 63.64 88.56 -10.39
C THR A 721 62.16 88.99 -10.62
N ALA A 722 61.34 87.94 -10.78
CA ALA A 722 60.05 87.67 -10.11
C ALA A 722 58.99 88.76 -9.83
N LEU A 723 57.81 88.57 -10.43
CA LEU A 723 56.47 88.73 -9.83
C LEU A 723 55.55 87.63 -10.43
N LYS A 724 54.71 86.82 -9.75
CA LYS A 724 53.98 86.81 -8.46
C LYS A 724 52.47 87.06 -8.64
N ALA A 725 51.67 86.19 -8.00
CA ALA A 725 50.22 86.24 -7.72
C ALA A 725 49.20 85.60 -8.71
N LEU A 726 48.65 84.45 -8.29
CA LEU A 726 47.21 84.16 -7.96
C LEU A 726 46.09 84.49 -8.98
N PRO A 727 44.94 83.75 -9.00
CA PRO A 727 44.32 83.08 -7.84
C PRO A 727 43.83 81.61 -8.05
N ALA A 728 43.42 81.00 -6.93
CA ALA A 728 42.53 79.81 -6.84
C ALA A 728 41.03 80.28 -6.88
N PRO A 729 39.95 79.44 -6.80
CA PRO A 729 39.79 78.20 -6.00
C PRO A 729 38.91 77.09 -6.63
N SER A 730 38.46 76.13 -5.78
CA SER A 730 37.53 75.00 -6.04
C SER A 730 38.06 73.92 -6.99
N GLU A 731 37.90 72.61 -6.74
CA GLU A 731 37.36 71.84 -5.60
C GLU A 731 37.87 70.38 -5.72
N ALA A 732 37.82 69.48 -4.73
CA ALA A 732 37.26 69.56 -3.37
C ALA A 732 38.17 68.83 -2.35
N SER A 733 37.69 67.73 -1.77
CA SER A 733 38.35 66.77 -0.86
C SER A 733 37.52 65.46 -0.83
N PRO A 734 38.05 64.34 -0.31
CA PRO A 734 37.42 63.01 -0.41
C PRO A 734 36.21 62.80 0.51
#